data_AF-A0A814GC73-F1
#
_entry.id   AF-A0A814GC73-F1
#
_cell.length_a   1.000
_cell.length_b   1.000
_cell.length_c   1.000
_cell.angle_alpha   90.00
_cell.angle_beta   90.00
_cell.angle_gamma   90.00
#
_symmetry.space_group_name_H-M   'P 1'
#
loop_
_entity.id
_entity.type
_entity.pdbx_description
1 polymer ?
#
loop_
_entity_poly.entity_id
_entity_poly.type
_entity_poly.pdbx_seq_one_letter_code
_entity_poly.pdbx_strand_id
1 'polypeptide(L)'
;MTVTPQFHQLCSSDFVRNDRWLLYFKTSPSVNTTNNSATFTFGSADFRGAVGSSLFTLMQTLCETANTTVVNAATVFGATKLVNAYLMSHALFEEKTTELAQQFEQETQASFLILFSQVSTAIRDNQFYNPSNSAATIVIGSTAGSSFHTIRLRLTSIYPSGPVCSCAISSKCTRPLGFYCSASSCHSLNSKPNVTVPSMFLGCTSIDSLLLSTLTCLYNQSCIQFLLDWRSFGLSVKTLDSRGTNTTALNPDLPSRFMPNSTFEPLVLNMFIENWTLSNNYSTYYTTCNPDSCTYTYDQRYALVAAITVLIAFGIIIFFTSFSQQTRTIIVLSPSQTTFSYLQDQQKLGLSCLCSQTSVQQNVFLSVSPRLHQVCSSDFVAEQWWGFLWGMDTVSNFRDLQLLSIQFRVLASLCTSAQQSIDNDTSVFLNNKLITVEAISFSSFQAQIDSLITAFIAQTPEKFRRTQLFIYETFRANQLLVVPATDWQLAFTTAAYNYVIATVPRNSFGNNYSCITSLDSFSRPLYIDANYKTTTLPGVVASCLPVDGIRLSTLECFFDSNCILNLTSIASTRTTTIWIAKPLNASTPSNYSSNTLIGSLADSLFVEDWGIKSNYSSYFDSCAPHSCSYKYIDHNTIFYIITTMLGLYGGLVVIFRFIVWYGWRMYRKIKGWMRIAPRSTSARVVPFQPTIHIE
;
A
#
# COMPACT_ATOMS: atom_id res chain seq x y z
N MET A 1 1.32 -3.24 -17.60
CA MET A 1 0.83 -1.93 -17.13
C MET A 1 1.81 -1.45 -16.09
N THR A 2 2.20 -0.20 -16.14
CA THR A 2 3.17 0.40 -15.22
C THR A 2 2.61 1.71 -14.70
N VAL A 3 2.59 1.89 -13.38
CA VAL A 3 2.21 3.14 -12.73
C VAL A 3 3.48 3.73 -12.13
N THR A 4 3.92 4.88 -12.63
CA THR A 4 5.16 5.53 -12.20
C THR A 4 4.88 6.86 -11.50
N PRO A 5 5.39 7.07 -10.26
CA PRO A 5 5.25 8.34 -9.57
C PRO A 5 6.25 9.37 -10.14
N GLN A 6 5.84 10.63 -10.25
CA GLN A 6 6.75 11.75 -10.35
C GLN A 6 6.86 12.40 -8.98
N PHE A 7 8.02 12.30 -8.33
CA PHE A 7 8.26 12.94 -7.04
C PHE A 7 8.52 14.44 -7.18
N HIS A 8 8.15 15.19 -6.14
CA HIS A 8 8.44 16.61 -5.97
C HIS A 8 9.96 16.82 -5.94
N GLN A 9 10.43 17.90 -6.58
CA GLN A 9 11.86 18.23 -6.75
C GLN A 9 12.67 18.24 -5.44
N LEU A 10 12.01 18.49 -4.30
CA LEU A 10 12.56 18.40 -2.95
C LEU A 10 13.25 17.05 -2.68
N CYS A 11 12.64 15.93 -3.07
CA CYS A 11 13.19 14.59 -2.82
C CYS A 11 14.44 14.26 -3.66
N SER A 12 14.73 15.07 -4.68
CA SER A 12 15.97 15.02 -5.47
C SER A 12 16.91 16.21 -5.21
N SER A 13 16.53 17.12 -4.31
CA SER A 13 17.25 18.37 -4.06
C SER A 13 18.47 18.17 -3.14
N ASP A 14 19.30 19.19 -3.04
CA ASP A 14 20.44 19.20 -2.13
C ASP A 14 20.04 19.12 -0.64
N PHE A 15 18.80 19.49 -0.29
CA PHE A 15 18.31 19.53 1.10
C PHE A 15 18.17 18.15 1.75
N VAL A 16 18.01 17.09 0.96
CA VAL A 16 17.85 15.70 1.43
C VAL A 16 19.10 14.85 1.21
N ARG A 17 20.23 15.49 0.84
CA ARG A 17 21.46 14.78 0.47
C ARG A 17 22.49 14.78 1.58
N ASN A 18 22.96 13.57 1.91
CA ASN A 18 23.97 13.31 2.95
C ASN A 18 25.35 13.93 2.68
N ASP A 19 25.64 14.21 1.40
CA ASP A 19 26.88 14.78 0.87
C ASP A 19 26.75 16.28 0.49
N ARG A 20 25.60 16.90 0.78
CA ARG A 20 25.30 18.31 0.49
C ARG A 20 24.80 19.03 1.75
N TRP A 21 23.52 19.41 1.80
CA TRP A 21 22.95 20.21 2.88
C TRP A 21 23.13 19.57 4.26
N LEU A 22 23.05 18.24 4.37
CA LEU A 22 23.23 17.57 5.67
C LEU A 22 24.66 17.69 6.22
N LEU A 23 25.66 18.03 5.39
CA LEU A 23 27.01 18.40 5.88
C LEU A 23 26.99 19.68 6.72
N TYR A 24 25.98 20.54 6.56
CA TYR A 24 25.75 21.71 7.41
C TYR A 24 25.68 21.34 8.89
N PHE A 25 25.24 20.12 9.23
CA PHE A 25 25.06 19.68 10.62
C PHE A 25 26.15 18.71 11.11
N LYS A 26 26.88 18.01 10.22
CA LYS A 26 27.86 16.95 10.59
C LYS A 26 29.14 17.47 11.25
N THR A 27 29.37 18.77 11.23
CA THR A 27 30.64 19.39 11.59
C THR A 27 30.55 19.90 13.04
N SER A 28 30.80 19.02 14.02
CA SER A 28 30.89 19.39 15.44
C SER A 28 32.17 20.22 15.69
N PRO A 29 32.13 21.28 16.52
CA PRO A 29 33.33 22.02 16.88
C PRO A 29 34.29 21.14 17.70
N SER A 30 35.24 20.46 17.06
CA SER A 30 36.46 19.99 17.76
C SER A 30 37.19 21.18 18.42
N VAL A 31 37.40 21.07 19.72
CA VAL A 31 38.15 22.03 20.54
C VAL A 31 39.64 21.77 20.33
N ASN A 32 40.41 22.83 20.07
CA ASN A 32 41.86 22.79 20.23
C ASN A 32 42.12 22.67 21.74
N THR A 33 42.51 21.47 22.18
CA THR A 33 42.78 21.15 23.58
C THR A 33 44.04 21.86 24.06
N THR A 34 43.89 23.08 24.57
CA THR A 34 44.87 23.65 25.50
C THR A 34 44.28 24.26 26.76
N ASN A 35 42.95 24.39 26.89
CA ASN A 35 42.30 24.74 28.15
C ASN A 35 41.06 23.86 28.38
N ASN A 36 41.06 23.13 29.50
CA ASN A 36 39.91 22.38 29.98
C ASN A 36 38.69 23.29 30.13
N SER A 37 37.51 22.75 29.82
CA SER A 37 36.16 23.31 29.93
C SER A 37 35.67 24.27 28.83
N ALA A 38 35.33 23.73 27.66
CA ALA A 38 34.21 24.23 26.84
C ALA A 38 33.85 23.23 25.73
N THR A 39 33.09 22.17 26.04
CA THR A 39 32.27 21.51 25.01
C THR A 39 31.15 22.46 24.62
N PHE A 40 31.18 22.99 23.39
CA PHE A 40 30.09 23.78 22.84
C PHE A 40 28.88 22.88 22.57
N THR A 41 27.92 22.85 23.48
CA THR A 41 26.59 22.26 23.26
C THR A 41 25.66 23.37 22.77
N PHE A 42 25.28 23.34 21.49
CA PHE A 42 24.19 24.19 20.99
C PHE A 42 22.95 23.97 21.85
N GLY A 43 22.26 25.07 22.19
CA GLY A 43 20.96 24.97 22.86
C GLY A 43 20.03 24.09 22.03
N SER A 44 19.24 23.25 22.69
CA SER A 44 18.44 22.23 22.00
C SER A 44 17.43 22.80 21.01
N ALA A 45 17.08 24.08 21.10
CA ALA A 45 16.17 24.75 20.17
C ALA A 45 16.84 25.61 19.08
N ASP A 46 18.19 25.63 19.01
CA ASP A 46 18.92 26.35 17.96
C ASP A 46 18.88 25.60 16.62
N PHE A 47 18.65 26.32 15.52
CA PHE A 47 18.61 25.76 14.17
C PHE A 47 19.87 24.96 13.84
N ARG A 48 21.06 25.43 14.24
CA ARG A 48 22.35 24.78 13.95
C ARG A 48 22.58 23.51 14.74
N GLY A 49 21.83 23.36 15.84
CA GLY A 49 21.89 22.20 16.70
C GLY A 49 21.04 21.06 16.18
N ALA A 50 20.51 20.28 17.12
CA ALA A 50 19.82 19.04 16.78
C ALA A 50 18.48 19.25 16.07
N VAL A 51 17.84 20.42 16.16
CA VAL A 51 16.55 20.69 15.50
C VAL A 51 16.69 20.75 13.98
N GLY A 52 17.59 21.58 13.46
CA GLY A 52 17.78 21.67 12.00
C GLY A 52 18.24 20.33 11.43
N SER A 53 19.21 19.68 12.08
CA SER A 53 19.67 18.36 11.68
C SER A 53 18.53 17.34 11.63
N SER A 54 17.71 17.27 12.67
CA SER A 54 16.60 16.32 12.74
C SER A 54 15.52 16.62 11.70
N LEU A 55 15.26 17.90 11.40
CA LEU A 55 14.25 18.30 10.42
C LEU A 55 14.61 17.82 9.00
N PHE A 56 15.83 18.11 8.54
CA PHE A 56 16.26 17.74 7.19
C PHE A 56 16.56 16.24 7.06
N THR A 57 17.02 15.59 8.14
CA THR A 57 17.18 14.11 8.16
C THR A 57 15.82 13.41 8.12
N LEU A 58 14.82 13.92 8.84
CA LEU A 58 13.45 13.42 8.75
C LEU A 58 12.90 13.56 7.33
N MET A 59 13.11 14.72 6.70
CA MET A 59 12.68 14.96 5.33
C MET A 59 13.32 13.99 4.33
N GLN A 60 14.63 13.73 4.45
CA GLN A 60 15.31 12.69 3.66
C GLN A 60 14.65 11.31 3.88
N THR A 61 14.47 10.93 5.14
CA THR A 61 13.89 9.63 5.51
C THR A 61 12.49 9.46 4.95
N LEU A 62 11.66 10.51 4.98
CA LEU A 62 10.30 10.48 4.44
C LEU A 62 10.30 10.33 2.90
N CYS A 63 11.21 11.01 2.19
CA CYS A 63 11.37 10.83 0.74
C CYS A 63 11.80 9.40 0.37
N GLU A 64 12.79 8.84 1.08
CA GLU A 64 13.25 7.46 0.87
C GLU A 64 12.16 6.43 1.19
N THR A 65 11.40 6.67 2.26
CA THR A 65 10.28 5.80 2.68
C THR A 65 9.14 5.86 1.67
N ALA A 66 8.79 7.05 1.17
CA ALA A 66 7.80 7.21 0.12
C ALA A 66 8.19 6.43 -1.14
N ASN A 67 9.43 6.56 -1.61
CA ASN A 67 9.92 5.82 -2.76
C ASN A 67 9.87 4.30 -2.54
N THR A 68 10.36 3.83 -1.39
CA THR A 68 10.34 2.40 -1.04
C THR A 68 8.91 1.85 -0.95
N THR A 69 7.98 2.64 -0.43
CA THR A 69 6.55 2.26 -0.34
C THR A 69 5.96 2.04 -1.73
N VAL A 70 6.23 2.96 -2.67
CA VAL A 70 5.75 2.81 -4.05
C VAL A 70 6.40 1.62 -4.75
N VAL A 71 7.71 1.40 -4.60
CA VAL A 71 8.41 0.25 -5.20
C VAL A 71 7.84 -1.08 -4.69
N ASN A 72 7.60 -1.20 -3.38
CA ASN A 72 7.03 -2.39 -2.78
C ASN A 72 5.59 -2.62 -3.26
N ALA A 73 4.75 -1.58 -3.28
CA ALA A 73 3.39 -1.66 -3.79
C ALA A 73 3.38 -2.06 -5.27
N ALA A 74 4.24 -1.45 -6.10
CA ALA A 74 4.35 -1.76 -7.52
C ALA A 74 4.78 -3.22 -7.78
N THR A 75 5.63 -3.78 -6.91
CA THR A 75 6.03 -5.19 -6.99
C THR A 75 4.85 -6.13 -6.74
N VAL A 76 4.02 -5.82 -5.72
CA VAL A 76 2.80 -6.59 -5.44
C VAL A 76 1.77 -6.43 -6.56
N PHE A 77 1.56 -5.20 -7.02
CA PHE A 77 0.65 -4.91 -8.13
C PHE A 77 1.08 -5.63 -9.41
N GLY A 78 2.38 -5.66 -9.72
CA GLY A 78 2.92 -6.38 -10.87
C GLY A 78 2.74 -7.91 -10.82
N ALA A 79 2.52 -8.48 -9.63
CA ALA A 79 2.19 -9.89 -9.47
C ALA A 79 0.70 -10.20 -9.73
N THR A 80 -0.18 -9.18 -9.74
CA THR A 80 -1.60 -9.36 -10.03
C THR A 80 -1.81 -9.65 -11.52
N LYS A 81 -2.55 -10.72 -11.84
CA LYS A 81 -2.84 -11.11 -13.22
C LYS A 81 -4.21 -10.59 -13.65
N LEU A 82 -4.24 -9.88 -14.77
CA LEU A 82 -5.49 -9.53 -15.43
C LEU A 82 -5.99 -10.74 -16.24
N VAL A 83 -6.96 -11.48 -15.70
CA VAL A 83 -7.53 -12.68 -16.32
C VAL A 83 -8.89 -12.37 -16.93
N ASN A 84 -9.04 -12.55 -18.25
CA ASN A 84 -10.33 -12.46 -18.93
C ASN A 84 -10.49 -13.65 -19.89
N ALA A 85 -11.73 -14.11 -20.07
CA ALA A 85 -12.05 -15.22 -20.98
C ALA A 85 -12.01 -14.81 -22.47
N TYR A 86 -12.22 -13.52 -22.76
CA TYR A 86 -12.18 -12.97 -24.11
C TYR A 86 -11.22 -11.79 -24.18
N LEU A 87 -10.66 -11.57 -25.37
CA LEU A 87 -9.83 -10.41 -25.65
C LEU A 87 -10.69 -9.13 -25.52
N MET A 88 -10.43 -8.33 -24.48
CA MET A 88 -11.04 -7.01 -24.32
C MET A 88 -10.75 -6.08 -25.52
N SER A 89 -11.71 -5.22 -25.85
CA SER A 89 -11.50 -4.12 -26.80
C SER A 89 -10.51 -3.09 -26.21
N HIS A 90 -9.94 -2.24 -27.07
CA HIS A 90 -9.02 -1.18 -26.63
C HIS A 90 -9.64 -0.25 -25.58
N ALA A 91 -10.87 0.23 -25.83
CA ALA A 91 -11.58 1.11 -24.91
C ALA A 91 -11.84 0.45 -23.54
N LEU A 92 -12.27 -0.82 -23.55
CA LEU A 92 -12.54 -1.57 -22.32
C LEU A 92 -11.25 -1.87 -21.53
N PHE A 93 -10.15 -2.13 -22.24
CA PHE A 93 -8.83 -2.28 -21.62
C PHE A 93 -8.36 -0.97 -20.98
N GLU A 94 -8.53 0.17 -21.64
CA GLU A 94 -8.17 1.48 -21.09
C GLU A 94 -8.99 1.83 -19.86
N GLU A 95 -10.31 1.61 -19.89
CA GLU A 95 -11.21 1.81 -18.75
C GLU A 95 -10.76 0.95 -17.55
N LYS A 96 -10.62 -0.37 -17.75
CA LYS A 96 -10.26 -1.30 -16.69
C LYS A 96 -8.86 -1.04 -16.12
N THR A 97 -7.89 -0.66 -16.96
CA THR A 97 -6.53 -0.32 -16.47
C THR A 97 -6.51 1.02 -15.73
N THR A 98 -7.36 1.97 -16.10
CA THR A 98 -7.49 3.24 -15.39
C THR A 98 -8.08 3.05 -14.00
N GLU A 99 -9.13 2.23 -13.86
CA GLU A 99 -9.72 1.90 -12.56
C GLU A 99 -8.71 1.19 -11.65
N LEU A 100 -7.98 0.21 -12.19
CA LEU A 100 -6.92 -0.49 -11.44
C LEU A 100 -5.78 0.46 -11.00
N ALA A 101 -5.43 1.44 -11.84
CA ALA A 101 -4.44 2.46 -11.48
C ALA A 101 -4.92 3.32 -10.31
N GLN A 102 -6.17 3.79 -10.36
CA GLN A 102 -6.75 4.61 -9.30
C GLN A 102 -6.83 3.86 -7.97
N GLN A 103 -7.22 2.58 -8.00
CA GLN A 103 -7.22 1.74 -6.82
C GLN A 103 -5.80 1.58 -6.24
N PHE A 104 -4.81 1.31 -7.10
CA PHE A 104 -3.40 1.21 -6.70
C PHE A 104 -2.89 2.50 -6.04
N GLU A 105 -3.20 3.67 -6.61
CA GLU A 105 -2.80 4.97 -6.06
C GLU A 105 -3.37 5.20 -4.65
N GLN A 106 -4.66 4.93 -4.47
CA GLN A 106 -5.35 5.12 -3.18
C GLN A 106 -4.83 4.16 -2.11
N GLU A 107 -4.68 2.88 -2.43
CA GLU A 107 -4.20 1.87 -1.48
C GLU A 107 -2.74 2.12 -1.07
N THR A 108 -1.90 2.55 -2.01
CA THR A 108 -0.49 2.88 -1.74
C THR A 108 -0.39 4.10 -0.83
N GLN A 109 -1.14 5.17 -1.11
CA GLN A 109 -1.16 6.37 -0.28
C GLN A 109 -1.71 6.09 1.12
N ALA A 110 -2.82 5.35 1.22
CA ALA A 110 -3.40 4.97 2.51
C ALA A 110 -2.41 4.17 3.36
N SER A 111 -1.67 3.24 2.75
CA SER A 111 -0.66 2.43 3.44
C SER A 111 0.46 3.28 4.03
N PHE A 112 0.97 4.27 3.27
CA PHE A 112 1.96 5.22 3.78
C PHE A 112 1.42 6.08 4.93
N LEU A 113 0.20 6.59 4.79
CA LEU A 113 -0.43 7.46 5.80
C LEU A 113 -0.67 6.74 7.13
N ILE A 114 -1.06 5.46 7.07
CA ILE A 114 -1.22 4.63 8.28
C ILE A 114 0.12 4.52 9.00
N LEU A 115 1.20 4.18 8.28
CA LEU A 115 2.53 4.06 8.87
C LEU A 115 3.02 5.40 9.44
N PHE A 116 2.87 6.48 8.68
CA PHE A 116 3.25 7.83 9.12
C PHE A 116 2.48 8.24 10.38
N SER A 117 1.18 7.99 10.43
CA SER A 117 0.33 8.28 11.59
C SER A 117 0.74 7.46 12.81
N GLN A 118 1.03 6.16 12.64
CA GLN A 118 1.50 5.30 13.72
C GLN A 118 2.83 5.80 14.30
N VAL A 119 3.79 6.14 13.44
CA VAL A 119 5.09 6.69 13.86
C VAL A 119 4.92 8.04 14.57
N SER A 120 4.13 8.95 13.99
CA SER A 120 3.88 10.28 14.57
C SER A 120 3.23 10.20 15.95
N THR A 121 2.20 9.36 16.09
CA THR A 121 1.49 9.14 17.37
C THR A 121 2.40 8.46 18.39
N ALA A 122 3.16 7.44 17.99
CA ALA A 122 4.11 6.78 18.87
C ALA A 122 5.17 7.76 19.41
N ILE A 123 5.68 8.68 18.57
CA ILE A 123 6.66 9.68 19.01
C ILE A 123 6.05 10.69 19.98
N ARG A 124 4.82 11.11 19.72
CA ARG A 124 4.09 12.11 20.52
C ARG A 124 3.72 11.56 21.90
N ASP A 125 3.10 10.38 21.94
CA ASP A 125 2.46 9.85 23.15
C ASP A 125 3.47 9.25 24.13
N ASN A 126 4.55 8.67 23.62
CA ASN A 126 5.64 8.17 24.47
C ASN A 126 6.57 9.27 24.97
N GLN A 127 6.28 10.56 24.65
CA GLN A 127 7.07 11.72 25.06
C GLN A 127 8.57 11.51 24.84
N PHE A 128 8.95 10.91 23.70
CA PHE A 128 10.33 10.56 23.46
C PHE A 128 11.24 11.77 23.63
N TYR A 129 12.43 11.50 24.17
CA TYR A 129 13.48 12.48 24.27
C TYR A 129 13.87 12.94 22.86
N ASN A 130 13.26 14.02 22.41
CA ASN A 130 13.68 14.69 21.19
C ASN A 130 14.95 15.46 21.53
N PRO A 131 16.02 15.38 20.71
CA PRO A 131 17.22 16.19 20.84
C PRO A 131 16.96 17.71 21.03
N SER A 132 15.76 18.18 20.67
CA SER A 132 15.31 19.54 20.89
C SER A 132 14.89 19.89 22.33
N ASN A 133 14.73 18.90 23.23
CA ASN A 133 14.12 19.03 24.55
C ASN A 133 12.80 19.82 24.54
N SER A 134 12.05 19.82 23.43
CA SER A 134 10.80 20.58 23.30
C SER A 134 9.65 19.91 24.07
N ALA A 135 9.68 18.58 24.18
CA ALA A 135 8.62 17.80 24.79
C ALA A 135 8.71 17.69 26.32
N ALA A 136 9.86 17.23 26.82
CA ALA A 136 10.15 17.07 28.25
C ALA A 136 11.63 17.31 28.53
N THR A 137 11.96 17.79 29.74
CA THR A 137 13.33 17.86 30.24
C THR A 137 13.46 17.06 31.53
N ILE A 138 14.59 16.40 31.73
CA ILE A 138 14.85 15.63 32.94
C ILE A 138 15.28 16.61 34.04
N VAL A 139 14.56 16.63 35.15
CA VAL A 139 14.90 17.45 36.33
C VAL A 139 15.15 16.55 37.53
N ILE A 140 16.27 16.81 38.19
CA ILE A 140 16.70 16.10 39.39
C ILE A 140 16.43 17.03 40.57
N GLY A 141 15.50 16.64 41.43
CA GLY A 141 15.22 17.33 42.69
C GLY A 141 15.90 16.61 43.85
N SER A 142 16.70 17.34 44.63
CA SER A 142 17.20 16.86 45.93
C SER A 142 16.45 17.56 47.06
N THR A 143 16.00 16.80 48.07
CA THR A 143 15.51 17.40 49.33
C THR A 143 16.72 17.61 50.25
N ALA A 144 16.90 18.82 50.78
CA ALA A 144 17.97 19.10 51.71
C ALA A 144 17.88 18.16 52.93
N GLY A 145 18.92 17.36 53.16
CA GLY A 145 19.01 16.41 54.28
C GLY A 145 18.50 14.98 54.00
N SER A 146 18.09 14.64 52.77
CA SER A 146 17.75 13.25 52.40
C SER A 146 18.75 12.69 51.38
N SER A 147 19.05 11.38 51.45
CA SER A 147 19.74 10.63 50.40
C SER A 147 18.82 10.26 49.23
N PHE A 148 17.58 10.77 49.23
CA PHE A 148 16.55 10.46 48.25
C PHE A 148 16.47 11.58 47.22
N HIS A 149 16.91 11.28 45.99
CA HIS A 149 16.77 12.16 44.83
C HIS A 149 15.54 11.75 44.04
N THR A 150 14.66 12.71 43.74
CA THR A 150 13.51 12.44 42.86
C THR A 150 13.86 12.87 41.45
N ILE A 151 13.80 11.92 40.52
CA ILE A 151 13.85 12.19 39.08
C ILE A 151 12.43 12.51 38.65
N ARG A 152 12.23 13.68 38.05
CA ARG A 152 10.97 14.03 37.43
C ARG A 152 11.24 14.47 36.01
N LEU A 153 10.50 13.92 35.06
CA LEU A 153 10.32 14.58 33.78
C LEU A 153 9.59 15.89 34.08
N ARG A 154 10.31 17.01 33.98
CA ARG A 154 9.70 18.33 34.05
C ARG A 154 9.23 18.67 32.65
N LEU A 155 7.96 19.02 32.58
CA LEU A 155 7.36 19.55 31.38
C LEU A 155 8.11 20.81 30.96
N THR A 156 8.66 20.80 29.74
CA THR A 156 9.21 22.00 29.13
C THR A 156 8.06 22.84 28.60
N SER A 157 7.95 24.07 29.10
CA SER A 157 7.12 25.08 28.44
C SER A 157 7.92 25.60 27.26
N ILE A 158 7.30 25.65 26.07
CA ILE A 158 7.92 26.22 24.87
C ILE A 158 8.21 27.73 25.06
N TYR A 159 7.43 28.39 25.93
CA TYR A 159 7.62 29.77 26.39
C TYR A 159 7.33 29.88 27.90
N PRO A 160 8.26 30.38 28.73
CA PRO A 160 8.01 30.59 30.16
C PRO A 160 7.26 31.88 30.49
N SER A 161 7.11 32.81 29.53
CA SER A 161 6.55 34.16 29.76
C SER A 161 5.20 34.41 29.05
N GLY A 162 4.45 33.34 28.76
CA GLY A 162 3.11 33.38 28.14
C GLY A 162 2.24 32.20 28.64
N PRO A 163 0.98 32.02 28.15
CA PRO A 163 0.15 30.90 28.56
C PRO A 163 0.93 29.59 28.37
N VAL A 164 1.00 28.78 29.44
CA VAL A 164 1.83 27.57 29.52
C VAL A 164 1.52 26.65 28.35
N CYS A 165 2.33 26.68 27.30
CA CYS A 165 2.23 25.75 26.20
C CYS A 165 3.29 24.67 26.40
N SER A 166 2.86 23.56 26.99
CA SER A 166 3.66 22.35 27.13
C SER A 166 3.18 21.30 26.15
N CYS A 167 4.12 20.63 25.50
CA CYS A 167 3.86 19.53 24.59
C CYS A 167 3.19 18.31 25.22
N ALA A 168 3.25 18.18 26.55
CA ALA A 168 2.48 17.16 27.26
C ALA A 168 1.02 17.54 27.48
N ILE A 169 0.66 18.82 27.36
CA ILE A 169 -0.70 19.34 27.54
C ILE A 169 -1.35 19.61 26.18
N SER A 170 -0.57 20.09 25.21
CA SER A 170 -1.04 20.37 23.86
C SER A 170 0.06 20.11 22.84
N SER A 171 -0.22 19.26 21.86
CA SER A 171 0.67 19.04 20.71
C SER A 171 0.70 20.23 19.73
N LYS A 172 -0.18 21.23 19.92
CA LYS A 172 -0.24 22.45 19.10
C LYS A 172 0.74 23.53 19.56
N CYS A 173 1.67 23.20 20.46
CA CYS A 173 2.64 24.17 20.92
C CYS A 173 3.71 24.41 19.85
N THR A 174 3.87 25.68 19.48
CA THR A 174 4.79 26.09 18.43
C THR A 174 5.59 27.33 18.83
N ARG A 175 6.79 27.47 18.26
CA ARG A 175 7.59 28.70 18.32
C ARG A 175 8.36 28.90 17.01
N PRO A 176 8.71 30.14 16.62
CA PRO A 176 9.60 30.36 15.48
C PRO A 176 10.94 29.68 15.69
N LEU A 177 11.44 29.01 14.65
CA LEU A 177 12.78 28.42 14.63
C LEU A 177 13.82 29.52 14.35
N GLY A 178 15.00 29.45 14.94
CA GLY A 178 15.98 30.53 14.81
C GLY A 178 17.36 30.24 15.37
N PHE A 179 18.22 31.27 15.31
CA PHE A 179 19.59 31.26 15.80
C PHE A 179 19.67 31.94 17.17
N TYR A 180 20.33 31.28 18.12
CA TYR A 180 20.53 31.79 19.49
C TYR A 180 21.98 32.23 19.68
N CYS A 181 22.20 33.22 20.55
CA CYS A 181 23.55 33.64 20.91
C CYS A 181 24.30 32.54 21.70
N SER A 182 25.63 32.50 21.53
CA SER A 182 26.54 31.51 22.13
C SER A 182 26.96 31.83 23.58
N ALA A 183 26.57 33.00 24.10
CA ALA A 183 26.86 33.35 25.50
C ALA A 183 26.08 32.43 26.45
N SER A 184 26.71 32.04 27.56
CA SER A 184 26.10 31.21 28.61
C SER A 184 24.77 31.76 29.15
N SER A 185 24.55 33.06 29.06
CA SER A 185 23.30 33.76 29.40
C SER A 185 22.13 33.48 28.44
N CYS A 186 22.39 33.04 27.20
CA CYS A 186 21.39 32.78 26.16
C CYS A 186 20.86 31.34 26.17
N HIS A 187 21.57 30.41 26.82
CA HIS A 187 21.26 28.97 26.82
C HIS A 187 20.00 28.56 27.57
N SER A 188 19.31 29.48 28.24
CA SER A 188 18.00 29.15 28.80
C SER A 188 16.99 28.96 27.65
N LEU A 189 16.25 27.84 27.66
CA LEU A 189 15.11 27.54 26.78
C LEU A 189 14.02 28.65 26.73
N ASN A 190 14.21 29.66 27.59
CA ASN A 190 13.35 30.75 27.95
C ASN A 190 13.55 32.02 27.11
N SER A 191 14.60 32.10 26.29
CA SER A 191 14.90 33.27 25.45
C SER A 191 14.24 33.17 24.07
N LYS A 192 13.83 34.31 23.49
CA LYS A 192 13.42 34.39 22.07
C LYS A 192 14.68 34.26 21.18
N PRO A 193 14.59 33.65 19.99
CA PRO A 193 15.74 33.60 19.07
C PRO A 193 16.18 35.02 18.69
N ASN A 194 17.48 35.23 18.51
CA ASN A 194 18.02 36.53 18.07
C ASN A 194 17.56 36.86 16.65
N VAL A 195 17.55 35.84 15.79
CA VAL A 195 16.97 35.91 14.46
C VAL A 195 16.21 34.64 14.16
N THR A 196 15.02 34.79 13.58
CA THR A 196 14.15 33.70 13.17
C THR A 196 14.41 33.30 11.73
N VAL A 197 14.37 32.00 11.44
CA VAL A 197 14.32 31.49 10.08
C VAL A 197 12.92 31.76 9.52
N PRO A 198 12.80 32.46 8.37
CA PRO A 198 11.51 32.74 7.77
C PRO A 198 10.69 31.47 7.54
N SER A 199 9.44 31.49 8.01
CA SER A 199 8.43 30.46 7.78
C SER A 199 8.81 29.04 8.25
N MET A 200 9.76 28.92 9.19
CA MET A 200 10.08 27.67 9.87
C MET A 200 9.73 27.74 11.35
N PHE A 201 9.14 26.67 11.85
CA PHE A 201 8.63 26.58 13.22
C PHE A 201 9.19 25.35 13.93
N LEU A 202 9.44 25.50 15.22
CA LEU A 202 9.69 24.41 16.14
C LEU A 202 8.37 24.02 16.81
N GLY A 203 7.95 22.78 16.58
CA GLY A 203 6.83 22.13 17.25
C GLY A 203 7.28 21.21 18.38
N CYS A 204 6.37 20.35 18.84
CA CYS A 204 6.65 19.40 19.91
C CYS A 204 7.61 18.29 19.51
N THR A 205 7.48 17.82 18.28
CA THR A 205 8.37 16.83 17.65
C THR A 205 9.02 17.41 16.39
N SER A 206 10.03 16.73 15.85
CA SER A 206 10.60 17.06 14.54
C SER A 206 9.57 16.91 13.41
N ILE A 207 8.60 15.99 13.58
CA ILE A 207 7.46 15.83 12.67
C ILE A 207 6.56 17.06 12.74
N ASP A 208 6.15 17.50 13.94
CA ASP A 208 5.33 18.71 14.08
C ASP A 208 6.05 19.93 13.52
N SER A 209 7.35 20.05 13.80
CA SER A 209 8.20 21.13 13.28
C SER A 209 8.21 21.17 11.74
N LEU A 210 8.28 19.99 11.10
CA LEU A 210 8.21 19.87 9.64
C LEU A 210 6.82 20.26 9.13
N LEU A 211 5.77 19.63 9.65
CA LEU A 211 4.39 19.83 9.18
C LEU A 211 3.91 21.27 9.36
N LEU A 212 4.40 22.00 10.37
CA LEU A 212 4.07 23.40 10.62
C LEU A 212 4.88 24.39 9.76
N SER A 213 6.07 23.99 9.32
CA SER A 213 6.93 24.84 8.49
C SER A 213 6.43 24.91 7.06
N THR A 214 6.83 25.95 6.31
CA THR A 214 6.48 26.09 4.89
C THR A 214 7.69 25.91 3.98
N LEU A 215 7.42 25.68 2.70
CA LEU A 215 8.46 25.56 1.66
C LEU A 215 9.12 26.90 1.29
N THR A 216 8.65 28.02 1.84
CA THR A 216 8.98 29.37 1.35
C THR A 216 10.48 29.66 1.42
N CYS A 217 11.15 29.25 2.50
CA CYS A 217 12.60 29.42 2.62
C CYS A 217 13.36 28.54 1.61
N LEU A 218 12.86 27.33 1.31
CA LEU A 218 13.52 26.39 0.40
C LEU A 218 13.48 26.84 -1.06
N TYR A 219 12.48 27.62 -1.46
CA TYR A 219 12.38 28.24 -2.79
C TYR A 219 13.11 29.59 -2.90
N ASN A 220 13.68 30.11 -1.82
CA ASN A 220 14.29 31.45 -1.79
C ASN A 220 15.80 31.36 -1.55
N GLN A 221 16.59 31.61 -2.58
CA GLN A 221 18.06 31.55 -2.49
C GLN A 221 18.63 32.51 -1.43
N SER A 222 18.03 33.69 -1.23
CA SER A 222 18.45 34.62 -0.19
C SER A 222 18.19 34.06 1.22
N CYS A 223 17.14 33.26 1.40
CA CYS A 223 16.89 32.57 2.66
C CYS A 223 17.94 31.46 2.92
N ILE A 224 18.31 30.70 1.89
CA ILE A 224 19.36 29.69 2.00
C ILE A 224 20.71 30.33 2.32
N GLN A 225 21.05 31.43 1.65
CA GLN A 225 22.27 32.18 1.94
C GLN A 225 22.27 32.71 3.37
N PHE A 226 21.13 33.24 3.83
CA PHE A 226 20.94 33.65 5.22
C PHE A 226 21.23 32.48 6.20
N LEU A 227 20.74 31.27 5.95
CA LEU A 227 21.03 30.11 6.82
C LEU A 227 22.52 29.73 6.86
N LEU A 228 23.21 29.85 5.72
CA LEU A 228 24.64 29.59 5.60
C LEU A 228 25.47 30.64 6.35
N ASP A 229 25.16 31.92 6.17
CA ASP A 229 25.85 33.04 6.80
C ASP A 229 25.72 33.00 8.34
N TRP A 230 24.53 32.65 8.82
CA TRP A 230 24.22 32.58 10.25
C TRP A 230 24.75 31.33 10.94
N ARG A 231 25.36 30.40 10.21
CA ARG A 231 25.99 29.21 10.83
C ARG A 231 27.09 29.60 11.81
N SER A 232 27.95 30.53 11.43
CA SER A 232 29.08 31.01 12.27
C SER A 232 28.68 32.05 13.31
N PHE A 233 27.40 32.41 13.42
CA PHE A 233 26.93 33.47 14.33
C PHE A 233 27.33 33.19 15.79
N GLY A 234 28.18 34.04 16.36
CA GLY A 234 28.66 33.88 17.75
C GLY A 234 29.66 32.73 17.97
N LEU A 235 30.23 32.14 16.91
CA LEU A 235 31.26 31.11 17.00
C LEU A 235 32.62 31.63 16.50
N SER A 236 33.69 31.26 17.20
CA SER A 236 35.08 31.53 16.78
C SER A 236 35.47 30.57 15.64
N VAL A 237 35.06 30.91 14.42
CA VAL A 237 35.40 30.35 13.09
C VAL A 237 35.67 28.83 12.99
N LYS A 238 34.78 28.14 12.28
CA LYS A 238 35.12 26.93 11.49
C LYS A 238 34.50 27.01 10.10
N THR A 239 35.30 26.67 9.10
CA THR A 239 34.89 26.64 7.69
C THR A 239 33.87 25.53 7.46
N LEU A 240 32.77 25.87 6.78
CA LEU A 240 31.85 24.89 6.21
C LEU A 240 32.58 24.04 5.16
N ASP A 241 32.20 22.77 5.06
CA ASP A 241 32.54 21.97 3.86
C ASP A 241 31.96 22.68 2.63
N SER A 242 32.80 22.93 1.63
CA SER A 242 32.42 23.66 0.41
C SER A 242 31.30 22.97 -0.36
N ARG A 243 31.10 21.66 -0.18
CA ARG A 243 29.99 20.89 -0.77
C ARG A 243 28.66 21.21 -0.12
N GLY A 244 28.65 21.59 1.17
CA GLY A 244 27.47 22.02 1.90
C GLY A 244 27.10 23.49 1.64
N THR A 245 28.10 24.35 1.36
CA THR A 245 27.85 25.77 1.03
C THR A 245 27.30 25.99 -0.37
N ASN A 246 27.52 25.05 -1.29
CA ASN A 246 26.99 25.13 -2.66
C ASN A 246 25.57 24.53 -2.77
N THR A 247 24.71 24.80 -1.78
CA THR A 247 23.32 24.33 -1.76
C THR A 247 22.45 25.34 -2.50
N THR A 248 21.71 24.88 -3.51
CA THR A 248 20.78 25.73 -4.28
C THR A 248 19.36 25.61 -3.76
N ALA A 249 18.62 26.73 -3.82
CA ALA A 249 17.18 26.74 -3.61
C ALA A 249 16.45 25.88 -4.66
N LEU A 250 15.23 25.46 -4.30
CA LEU A 250 14.31 24.78 -5.21
C LEU A 250 13.93 25.71 -6.37
N ASN A 251 13.69 25.14 -7.54
CA ASN A 251 13.36 25.90 -8.74
C ASN A 251 11.86 26.25 -8.78
N PRO A 252 11.47 27.53 -8.68
CA PRO A 252 10.07 27.95 -8.71
C PRO A 252 9.42 27.79 -10.10
N ASP A 253 10.22 27.66 -11.17
CA ASP A 253 9.72 27.56 -12.55
C ASP A 253 9.31 26.13 -12.92
N LEU A 254 9.63 25.13 -12.09
CA LEU A 254 9.18 23.76 -12.30
C LEU A 254 7.70 23.61 -11.90
N PRO A 255 6.88 22.92 -12.70
CA PRO A 255 5.47 22.71 -12.36
C PRO A 255 5.38 21.86 -11.09
N SER A 256 4.74 22.42 -10.07
CA SER A 256 4.42 21.73 -8.82
C SER A 256 2.95 22.00 -8.47
N ARG A 257 2.26 20.96 -8.00
CA ARG A 257 0.90 21.13 -7.46
C ARG A 257 0.90 21.75 -6.06
N PHE A 258 2.07 21.86 -5.43
CA PHE A 258 2.23 22.41 -4.09
C PHE A 258 2.83 23.81 -4.16
N MET A 259 2.09 24.80 -3.64
CA MET A 259 2.55 26.19 -3.67
C MET A 259 3.74 26.42 -2.72
N PRO A 260 4.69 27.33 -3.01
CA PRO A 260 5.81 27.63 -2.12
C PRO A 260 5.42 28.17 -0.72
N ASN A 261 4.20 28.69 -0.57
CA ASN A 261 3.66 29.13 0.72
C ASN A 261 2.91 28.03 1.48
N SER A 262 2.73 26.85 0.88
CA SER A 262 2.10 25.71 1.55
C SER A 262 3.01 25.12 2.62
N THR A 263 2.39 24.51 3.63
CA THR A 263 3.11 23.74 4.65
C THR A 263 3.67 22.45 4.04
N PHE A 264 4.56 21.75 4.76
CA PHE A 264 5.01 20.42 4.31
C PHE A 264 3.92 19.35 4.42
N GLU A 265 2.85 19.60 5.17
CA GLU A 265 1.79 18.61 5.42
C GLU A 265 1.15 18.06 4.14
N PRO A 266 0.69 18.87 3.16
CA PRO A 266 0.19 18.36 1.88
C PRO A 266 1.20 17.49 1.12
N LEU A 267 2.50 17.80 1.20
CA LEU A 267 3.54 17.00 0.54
C LEU A 267 3.64 15.63 1.22
N VAL A 268 3.74 15.60 2.55
CA VAL A 268 3.82 14.35 3.31
C VAL A 268 2.56 13.52 3.11
N LEU A 269 1.37 14.13 3.18
CA LEU A 269 0.11 13.42 3.01
C LEU A 269 -0.05 12.77 1.63
N ASN A 270 0.70 13.26 0.64
CA ASN A 270 0.71 12.73 -0.71
C ASN A 270 2.05 12.08 -1.10
N MET A 271 2.82 11.60 -0.12
CA MET A 271 4.09 10.88 -0.35
C MET A 271 5.11 11.66 -1.21
N PHE A 272 5.04 12.99 -1.18
CA PHE A 272 5.85 13.89 -2.03
C PHE A 272 5.65 13.65 -3.53
N ILE A 273 4.53 13.07 -3.96
CA ILE A 273 4.23 12.83 -5.38
C ILE A 273 3.54 14.05 -5.97
N GLU A 274 3.94 14.44 -7.18
CA GLU A 274 3.34 15.51 -7.99
C GLU A 274 2.24 14.95 -8.89
N ASN A 275 2.54 13.87 -9.59
CA ASN A 275 1.59 13.16 -10.44
C ASN A 275 1.92 11.67 -10.51
N TRP A 276 0.93 10.91 -10.95
CA TRP A 276 1.10 9.53 -11.36
C TRP A 276 1.00 9.45 -12.87
N THR A 277 1.92 8.72 -13.48
CA THR A 277 1.93 8.47 -14.92
C THR A 277 1.58 7.02 -15.18
N LEU A 278 0.51 6.81 -15.92
CA LEU A 278 0.06 5.49 -16.33
C LEU A 278 0.65 5.17 -17.71
N SER A 279 1.41 4.08 -17.79
CA SER A 279 1.82 3.48 -19.05
C SER A 279 1.17 2.11 -19.21
N ASN A 280 0.23 2.01 -20.15
CA ASN A 280 -0.34 0.75 -20.59
C ASN A 280 0.01 0.54 -22.07
N ASN A 281 0.09 -0.73 -22.50
CA ASN A 281 0.38 -1.08 -23.89
C ASN A 281 -0.59 -2.18 -24.32
N TYR A 282 -1.62 -1.78 -25.07
CA TYR A 282 -2.61 -2.71 -25.59
C TYR A 282 -1.98 -3.75 -26.53
N SER A 283 -0.94 -3.40 -27.30
CA SER A 283 -0.24 -4.34 -28.18
C SER A 283 0.47 -5.45 -27.39
N THR A 284 1.13 -5.10 -26.28
CA THR A 284 1.74 -6.09 -25.37
C THR A 284 0.68 -6.99 -24.74
N TYR A 285 -0.45 -6.42 -24.31
CA TYR A 285 -1.58 -7.20 -23.82
C TYR A 285 -2.11 -8.16 -24.89
N TYR A 286 -2.35 -7.68 -26.11
CA TYR A 286 -2.86 -8.46 -27.23
C TYR A 286 -1.94 -9.65 -27.58
N THR A 287 -0.64 -9.39 -27.69
CA THR A 287 0.36 -10.42 -28.00
C THR A 287 0.53 -11.44 -26.88
N THR A 288 0.49 -11.01 -25.61
CA THR A 288 0.59 -11.92 -24.44
C THR A 288 -0.68 -12.75 -24.26
N CYS A 289 -1.85 -12.18 -24.54
CA CYS A 289 -3.12 -12.90 -24.55
C CYS A 289 -3.12 -14.01 -25.62
N ASN A 290 -2.30 -13.88 -26.66
CA ASN A 290 -2.14 -14.82 -27.77
C ASN A 290 -3.49 -15.41 -28.22
N PRO A 291 -4.41 -14.58 -28.74
CA PRO A 291 -5.74 -15.06 -29.10
C PRO A 291 -5.65 -16.12 -30.19
N ASP A 292 -6.07 -17.36 -29.88
CA ASP A 292 -5.96 -18.52 -30.78
C ASP A 292 -6.79 -18.39 -32.06
N SER A 293 -7.94 -17.71 -31.97
CA SER A 293 -8.80 -17.45 -33.12
C SER A 293 -9.46 -16.09 -33.01
N CYS A 294 -9.29 -15.24 -34.03
CA CYS A 294 -10.02 -13.99 -34.16
C CYS A 294 -11.14 -14.17 -35.18
N THR A 295 -12.39 -14.18 -34.72
CA THR A 295 -13.55 -14.34 -35.58
C THR A 295 -14.21 -12.99 -35.81
N TYR A 296 -13.86 -12.35 -36.92
CA TYR A 296 -14.48 -11.12 -37.37
C TYR A 296 -15.50 -11.42 -38.47
N THR A 297 -16.61 -10.68 -38.49
CA THR A 297 -17.64 -10.79 -39.53
C THR A 297 -17.58 -9.53 -40.38
N TYR A 298 -17.41 -9.68 -41.69
CA TYR A 298 -17.42 -8.56 -42.64
C TYR A 298 -18.65 -8.69 -43.55
N ASP A 299 -19.35 -7.57 -43.78
CA ASP A 299 -20.59 -7.54 -44.55
C ASP A 299 -20.27 -7.09 -45.98
N GLN A 300 -20.28 -8.01 -46.94
CA GLN A 300 -19.87 -7.74 -48.31
C GLN A 300 -21.06 -7.32 -49.17
N ARG A 301 -21.20 -6.02 -49.43
CA ARG A 301 -22.12 -5.51 -50.45
C ARG A 301 -21.39 -5.37 -51.78
N TYR A 302 -21.73 -6.21 -52.75
CA TYR A 302 -21.22 -6.12 -54.11
C TYR A 302 -22.09 -5.20 -54.97
N ALA A 303 -21.44 -4.24 -55.65
CA ALA A 303 -22.06 -3.31 -56.57
C ALA A 303 -21.93 -3.76 -58.04
N LEU A 304 -22.94 -3.35 -58.82
CA LEU A 304 -23.21 -3.61 -60.23
C LEU A 304 -22.05 -3.30 -61.21
N VAL A 305 -21.91 -4.10 -62.29
CA VAL A 305 -22.00 -3.66 -63.70
C VAL A 305 -21.67 -4.79 -64.73
N ALA A 306 -22.44 -4.77 -65.85
CA ALA A 306 -22.17 -5.31 -67.21
C ALA A 306 -22.80 -6.65 -67.72
N ALA A 307 -24.14 -6.68 -67.74
CA ALA A 307 -25.09 -6.98 -68.84
C ALA A 307 -24.94 -8.11 -69.91
N ILE A 308 -23.89 -8.93 -70.01
CA ILE A 308 -23.93 -10.18 -70.85
C ILE A 308 -23.50 -11.43 -70.06
N THR A 309 -22.93 -11.23 -68.87
CA THR A 309 -22.70 -12.24 -67.83
C THR A 309 -23.99 -12.85 -67.26
N VAL A 310 -25.19 -12.42 -67.63
CA VAL A 310 -26.43 -12.72 -66.88
C VAL A 310 -26.80 -14.21 -66.85
N LEU A 311 -26.59 -14.99 -67.92
CA LEU A 311 -26.98 -16.42 -67.92
C LEU A 311 -25.97 -17.34 -67.20
N ILE A 312 -24.67 -17.09 -67.34
CA ILE A 312 -23.61 -17.82 -66.61
C ILE A 312 -23.53 -17.32 -65.16
N ALA A 313 -23.71 -16.02 -64.92
CA ALA A 313 -23.83 -15.46 -63.58
C ALA A 313 -25.10 -15.92 -62.87
N PHE A 314 -26.22 -16.23 -63.55
CA PHE A 314 -27.38 -16.82 -62.88
C PHE A 314 -27.04 -18.19 -62.27
N GLY A 315 -26.35 -19.05 -63.04
CA GLY A 315 -25.86 -20.34 -62.53
C GLY A 315 -24.85 -20.18 -61.39
N ILE A 316 -23.89 -19.25 -61.54
CA ILE A 316 -22.88 -18.97 -60.52
C ILE A 316 -23.50 -18.30 -59.28
N ILE A 317 -24.48 -17.40 -59.41
CA ILE A 317 -25.21 -16.76 -58.30
C ILE A 317 -26.05 -17.79 -57.57
N ILE A 318 -26.76 -18.69 -58.26
CA ILE A 318 -27.52 -19.78 -57.63
C ILE A 318 -26.57 -20.72 -56.88
N PHE A 319 -25.42 -21.05 -57.47
CA PHE A 319 -24.39 -21.84 -56.82
C PHE A 319 -23.81 -21.11 -55.59
N PHE A 320 -23.33 -19.87 -55.73
CA PHE A 320 -22.77 -19.07 -54.62
C PHE A 320 -23.80 -18.74 -53.52
N THR A 321 -25.07 -18.50 -53.85
CA THR A 321 -26.14 -18.27 -52.85
C THR A 321 -26.55 -19.55 -52.13
N SER A 322 -26.41 -20.72 -52.76
CA SER A 322 -26.62 -22.02 -52.13
C SER A 322 -25.50 -22.38 -51.14
N PHE A 323 -24.27 -21.90 -51.38
CA PHE A 323 -23.12 -22.05 -50.47
C PHE A 323 -22.90 -20.83 -49.56
N SER A 324 -23.73 -19.79 -49.68
CA SER A 324 -23.63 -18.58 -48.86
C SER A 324 -24.09 -18.88 -47.44
N GLN A 325 -23.16 -18.77 -46.50
CA GLN A 325 -23.43 -18.85 -45.08
C GLN A 325 -23.86 -17.48 -44.56
N GLN A 326 -24.89 -17.44 -43.71
CA GLN A 326 -25.27 -16.23 -43.00
C GLN A 326 -24.97 -16.39 -41.52
N THR A 327 -24.24 -15.43 -40.95
CA THR A 327 -24.05 -15.35 -39.50
C THR A 327 -25.24 -14.62 -38.89
N ARG A 328 -25.98 -15.31 -38.02
CA ARG A 328 -27.02 -14.71 -37.20
C ARG A 328 -26.50 -14.53 -35.78
N THR A 329 -26.73 -13.35 -35.21
CA THR A 329 -26.50 -13.13 -33.78
C THR A 329 -27.73 -13.60 -33.02
N ILE A 330 -27.56 -14.55 -32.13
CA ILE A 330 -28.60 -15.00 -31.21
C ILE A 330 -28.43 -14.24 -29.90
N ILE A 331 -29.52 -13.65 -29.43
CA ILE A 331 -29.57 -12.92 -28.16
C ILE A 331 -30.40 -13.76 -27.19
N VAL A 332 -29.80 -14.17 -26.07
CA VAL A 332 -30.46 -14.83 -24.95
C VAL A 332 -30.63 -13.79 -23.86
N LEU A 333 -31.89 -13.47 -23.54
CA LEU A 333 -32.23 -12.53 -22.47
C LEU A 333 -32.21 -13.28 -21.13
N SER A 334 -31.63 -12.65 -20.10
CA SER A 334 -31.55 -13.16 -18.72
C SER A 334 -31.22 -14.67 -18.63
N PRO A 335 -30.03 -15.09 -19.07
CA PRO A 335 -29.67 -16.50 -19.11
C PRO A 335 -29.46 -17.07 -17.71
N SER A 336 -29.94 -18.31 -17.49
CA SER A 336 -29.62 -19.07 -16.28
C SER A 336 -28.14 -19.47 -16.25
N GLN A 337 -27.59 -19.74 -15.05
CA GLN A 337 -26.22 -20.22 -14.90
C GLN A 337 -25.95 -21.49 -15.74
N THR A 338 -26.92 -22.42 -15.80
CA THR A 338 -26.81 -23.64 -16.62
C THR A 338 -26.78 -23.34 -18.11
N THR A 339 -27.56 -22.36 -18.57
CA THR A 339 -27.56 -21.93 -19.98
C THR A 339 -26.24 -21.27 -20.34
N PHE A 340 -25.72 -20.40 -19.48
CA PHE A 340 -24.41 -19.77 -19.67
C PHE A 340 -23.29 -20.82 -19.73
N SER A 341 -23.28 -21.75 -18.78
CA SER A 341 -22.28 -22.82 -18.71
C SER A 341 -22.31 -23.69 -19.97
N TYR A 342 -23.51 -24.05 -20.46
CA TYR A 342 -23.67 -24.78 -21.71
C TYR A 342 -23.17 -24.00 -22.93
N LEU A 343 -23.52 -22.71 -23.05
CA LEU A 343 -23.07 -21.88 -24.17
C LEU A 343 -21.54 -21.71 -24.19
N GLN A 344 -20.93 -21.66 -23.01
CA GLN A 344 -19.49 -21.56 -22.86
C GLN A 344 -18.77 -22.87 -23.19
N ASP A 345 -19.30 -24.00 -22.72
CA ASP A 345 -18.78 -25.35 -23.04
C ASP A 345 -18.84 -25.63 -24.56
N GLN A 346 -19.90 -25.15 -25.21
CA GLN A 346 -20.06 -25.23 -26.67
C GLN A 346 -19.17 -24.25 -27.46
N GLN A 347 -18.29 -23.50 -26.79
CA GLN A 347 -17.35 -22.52 -27.37
C GLN A 347 -18.01 -21.63 -28.44
N LYS A 348 -19.21 -21.10 -28.15
CA LYS A 348 -19.95 -20.32 -29.15
C LYS A 348 -19.17 -19.05 -29.53
N LEU A 349 -19.09 -18.83 -30.84
CA LEU A 349 -18.33 -17.74 -31.44
C LEU A 349 -18.80 -16.38 -30.91
N GLY A 350 -17.90 -15.62 -30.29
CA GLY A 350 -18.18 -14.28 -29.77
C GLY A 350 -19.26 -14.23 -28.68
N LEU A 351 -19.33 -15.25 -27.82
CA LEU A 351 -20.21 -15.27 -26.66
C LEU A 351 -19.84 -14.14 -25.69
N SER A 352 -20.67 -13.09 -25.64
CA SER A 352 -20.53 -11.95 -24.73
C SER A 352 -21.79 -11.82 -23.90
N CYS A 353 -21.64 -11.79 -22.58
CA CYS A 353 -22.73 -11.78 -21.61
C CYS A 353 -22.55 -10.61 -20.66
N LEU A 354 -23.30 -9.52 -20.87
CA LEU A 354 -23.16 -8.30 -20.09
C LEU A 354 -23.81 -8.47 -18.71
N CYS A 355 -23.06 -8.20 -17.64
CA CYS A 355 -23.60 -8.19 -16.27
C CYS A 355 -24.53 -6.98 -16.06
N SER A 356 -25.60 -7.16 -15.29
CA SER A 356 -26.41 -6.01 -14.80
C SER A 356 -25.66 -5.23 -13.72
N GLN A 357 -24.85 -5.92 -12.92
CA GLN A 357 -23.97 -5.33 -11.91
C GLN A 357 -22.52 -5.66 -12.23
N THR A 358 -21.74 -4.63 -12.58
CA THR A 358 -20.33 -4.80 -13.00
C THR A 358 -19.34 -4.90 -11.85
N SER A 359 -19.80 -4.67 -10.61
CA SER A 359 -18.98 -4.62 -9.41
C SER A 359 -19.69 -5.33 -8.26
N VAL A 360 -19.21 -6.52 -7.90
CA VAL A 360 -19.82 -7.39 -6.88
C VAL A 360 -18.92 -7.43 -5.64
N GLN A 361 -19.47 -7.15 -4.47
CA GLN A 361 -18.71 -7.24 -3.22
C GLN A 361 -18.30 -8.68 -2.90
N GLN A 362 -17.11 -8.85 -2.37
CA GLN A 362 -16.52 -10.15 -2.05
C GLN A 362 -17.31 -10.91 -0.99
N ASN A 363 -17.89 -10.21 -0.01
CA ASN A 363 -18.76 -10.79 1.03
C ASN A 363 -19.97 -11.59 0.50
N VAL A 364 -20.40 -11.37 -0.75
CA VAL A 364 -21.55 -12.06 -1.35
C VAL A 364 -21.19 -13.50 -1.74
N PHE A 365 -19.95 -13.73 -2.13
CA PHE A 365 -19.50 -15.01 -2.67
C PHE A 365 -18.29 -15.61 -1.93
N LEU A 366 -17.71 -14.90 -0.96
CA LEU A 366 -16.64 -15.39 -0.08
C LEU A 366 -17.09 -15.39 1.39
N SER A 367 -16.64 -16.41 2.11
CA SER A 367 -16.72 -16.47 3.56
C SER A 367 -15.35 -16.84 4.14
N VAL A 368 -14.92 -16.14 5.19
CA VAL A 368 -13.65 -16.37 5.89
C VAL A 368 -13.96 -16.79 7.33
N SER A 369 -13.40 -17.92 7.78
CA SER A 369 -13.64 -18.44 9.13
C SER A 369 -12.36 -19.08 9.68
N PRO A 370 -11.43 -18.25 10.19
CA PRO A 370 -10.12 -18.72 10.59
C PRO A 370 -10.20 -19.46 11.92
N ARG A 371 -9.48 -20.58 12.01
CA ARG A 371 -9.27 -21.35 13.23
C ARG A 371 -7.90 -21.00 13.80
N LEU A 372 -7.90 -20.42 15.00
CA LEU A 372 -6.65 -20.14 15.73
C LEU A 372 -6.14 -21.36 16.49
N HIS A 373 -4.84 -21.35 16.78
CA HIS A 373 -4.16 -22.32 17.61
C HIS A 373 -4.76 -22.31 19.02
N GLN A 374 -4.95 -23.51 19.60
CA GLN A 374 -5.62 -23.71 20.91
C GLN A 374 -5.02 -22.90 22.07
N VAL A 375 -3.75 -22.48 21.95
CA VAL A 375 -3.10 -21.62 22.94
C VAL A 375 -3.86 -20.30 23.16
N CYS A 376 -4.45 -19.74 22.10
CA CYS A 376 -5.18 -18.46 22.17
C CYS A 376 -6.57 -18.56 22.81
N SER A 377 -7.08 -19.77 23.03
CA SER A 377 -8.32 -20.05 23.77
C SER A 377 -8.08 -20.85 25.05
N SER A 378 -6.81 -20.99 25.45
CA SER A 378 -6.41 -21.78 26.61
C SER A 378 -6.38 -20.96 27.90
N ASP A 379 -6.23 -21.68 29.01
CA ASP A 379 -6.00 -21.13 30.34
C ASP A 379 -4.74 -20.23 30.41
N PHE A 380 -3.75 -20.44 29.52
CA PHE A 380 -2.48 -19.70 29.55
C PHE A 380 -2.59 -18.22 29.14
N VAL A 381 -3.67 -17.84 28.45
CA VAL A 381 -3.94 -16.44 28.10
C VAL A 381 -4.93 -15.77 29.05
N ALA A 382 -5.44 -16.51 30.05
CA ALA A 382 -6.42 -16.01 30.99
C ALA A 382 -5.80 -15.16 32.10
N GLU A 383 -6.50 -14.12 32.53
CA GLU A 383 -6.05 -13.21 33.61
C GLU A 383 -5.79 -13.93 34.93
N GLN A 384 -6.58 -14.95 35.21
CA GLN A 384 -6.43 -15.75 36.41
C GLN A 384 -5.07 -16.46 36.46
N TRP A 385 -4.53 -16.89 35.30
CA TRP A 385 -3.24 -17.57 35.24
C TRP A 385 -2.07 -16.64 35.53
N TRP A 386 -1.92 -15.60 34.72
CA TRP A 386 -0.77 -14.72 34.84
C TRP A 386 -0.89 -13.84 36.10
N GLY A 387 -2.09 -13.51 36.55
CA GLY A 387 -2.32 -12.86 37.85
C GLY A 387 -1.88 -13.74 39.02
N PHE A 388 -2.18 -15.05 38.96
CA PHE A 388 -1.70 -16.02 39.95
C PHE A 388 -0.16 -16.10 39.98
N LEU A 389 0.50 -16.10 38.82
CA LEU A 389 1.97 -16.10 38.74
C LEU A 389 2.62 -14.81 39.26
N TRP A 390 1.90 -13.68 39.27
CA TRP A 390 2.41 -12.41 39.81
C TRP A 390 2.57 -12.46 41.35
N GLY A 391 1.55 -12.94 42.05
CA GLY A 391 1.49 -13.05 43.51
C GLY A 391 1.16 -11.73 44.25
N MET A 392 1.10 -11.75 45.58
CA MET A 392 0.95 -10.53 46.40
C MET A 392 2.34 -9.95 46.73
N ASP A 393 2.59 -8.72 46.27
CA ASP A 393 3.86 -8.00 46.32
C ASP A 393 4.55 -8.03 47.70
N THR A 394 5.84 -8.41 47.76
CA THR A 394 6.84 -7.90 48.76
C THR A 394 8.22 -8.59 48.70
N VAL A 395 8.39 -9.76 48.08
CA VAL A 395 9.67 -10.51 48.17
C VAL A 395 10.52 -10.38 46.90
N SER A 396 11.70 -9.74 47.02
CA SER A 396 12.68 -9.45 45.95
C SER A 396 13.24 -10.66 45.19
N ASN A 397 13.02 -11.89 45.68
CA ASN A 397 13.74 -13.08 45.26
C ASN A 397 13.09 -13.83 44.09
N PHE A 398 12.06 -13.27 43.47
CA PHE A 398 11.21 -14.01 42.52
C PHE A 398 10.94 -13.28 41.20
N ARG A 399 11.92 -12.49 40.73
CA ARG A 399 11.83 -11.76 39.47
C ARG A 399 11.53 -12.65 38.27
N ASP A 400 12.03 -13.90 38.25
CA ASP A 400 11.79 -14.84 37.16
C ASP A 400 10.32 -15.28 37.04
N LEU A 401 9.58 -15.40 38.15
CA LEU A 401 8.14 -15.71 38.10
C LEU A 401 7.31 -14.51 37.65
N GLN A 402 7.69 -13.29 38.07
CA GLN A 402 7.06 -12.06 37.58
C GLN A 402 7.34 -11.86 36.09
N LEU A 403 8.55 -12.17 35.63
CA LEU A 403 8.88 -12.18 34.21
C LEU A 403 8.00 -13.16 33.45
N LEU A 404 7.82 -14.38 33.96
CA LEU A 404 6.93 -15.39 33.37
C LEU A 404 5.47 -14.93 33.31
N SER A 405 4.96 -14.33 34.39
CA SER A 405 3.62 -13.71 34.42
C SER A 405 3.47 -12.69 33.29
N ILE A 406 4.45 -11.79 33.12
CA ILE A 406 4.42 -10.80 32.04
C ILE A 406 4.49 -11.48 30.65
N GLN A 407 5.28 -12.54 30.49
CA GLN A 407 5.35 -13.30 29.23
C GLN A 407 3.99 -13.89 28.84
N PHE A 408 3.25 -14.48 29.78
CA PHE A 408 1.89 -14.98 29.53
C PHE A 408 0.90 -13.85 29.23
N ARG A 409 1.03 -12.70 29.90
CA ARG A 409 0.23 -11.51 29.58
C ARG A 409 0.53 -11.00 28.16
N VAL A 410 1.79 -11.03 27.73
CA VAL A 410 2.19 -10.69 26.36
C VAL A 410 1.62 -11.70 25.37
N LEU A 411 1.65 -13.00 25.67
CA LEU A 411 1.00 -14.04 24.85
C LEU A 411 -0.50 -13.77 24.66
N ALA A 412 -1.21 -13.41 25.73
CA ALA A 412 -2.62 -13.04 25.68
C ALA A 412 -2.87 -11.81 24.80
N SER A 413 -1.99 -10.80 24.91
CA SER A 413 -2.03 -9.61 24.06
C SER A 413 -1.76 -9.96 22.59
N LEU A 414 -0.79 -10.83 22.31
CA LEU A 414 -0.46 -11.29 20.97
C LEU A 414 -1.64 -12.02 20.32
N CYS A 415 -2.29 -12.93 21.04
CA CYS A 415 -3.49 -13.63 20.56
C CYS A 415 -4.64 -12.66 20.28
N THR A 416 -4.91 -11.72 21.20
CA THR A 416 -5.96 -10.70 21.01
C THR A 416 -5.66 -9.81 19.81
N SER A 417 -4.42 -9.33 19.69
CA SER A 417 -4.01 -8.48 18.56
C SER A 417 -4.00 -9.24 17.24
N ALA A 418 -3.67 -10.52 17.23
CA ALA A 418 -3.74 -11.36 16.05
C ALA A 418 -5.20 -11.50 15.58
N GLN A 419 -6.13 -11.80 16.50
CA GLN A 419 -7.56 -11.87 16.19
C GLN A 419 -8.08 -10.54 15.62
N GLN A 420 -7.76 -9.41 16.25
CA GLN A 420 -8.16 -8.09 15.76
C GLN A 420 -7.57 -7.78 14.37
N SER A 421 -6.32 -8.19 14.11
CA SER A 421 -5.69 -8.02 12.79
C SER A 421 -6.43 -8.83 11.73
N ILE A 422 -6.78 -10.07 12.04
CA ILE A 422 -7.56 -10.96 11.17
C ILE A 422 -8.94 -10.35 10.90
N ASP A 423 -9.66 -9.91 11.93
CA ASP A 423 -11.01 -9.36 11.79
C ASP A 423 -11.02 -8.08 10.94
N ASN A 424 -10.06 -7.18 11.19
CA ASN A 424 -9.91 -5.94 10.43
C ASN A 424 -9.58 -6.21 8.96
N ASP A 425 -8.57 -7.04 8.69
CA ASP A 425 -8.16 -7.35 7.32
C ASP A 425 -9.24 -8.17 6.59
N THR A 426 -9.95 -9.06 7.28
CA THR A 426 -11.10 -9.79 6.73
C THR A 426 -12.23 -8.84 6.37
N SER A 427 -12.54 -7.86 7.22
CA SER A 427 -13.55 -6.84 6.93
C SER A 427 -13.19 -6.03 5.68
N VAL A 428 -11.93 -5.61 5.54
CA VAL A 428 -11.46 -4.90 4.34
C VAL A 428 -11.54 -5.81 3.10
N PHE A 429 -11.02 -7.03 3.19
CA PHE A 429 -11.04 -8.01 2.11
C PHE A 429 -12.46 -8.29 1.62
N LEU A 430 -13.39 -8.62 2.52
CA LEU A 430 -14.77 -8.93 2.17
C LEU A 430 -15.57 -7.71 1.66
N ASN A 431 -15.19 -6.49 2.03
CA ASN A 431 -15.81 -5.26 1.51
C ASN A 431 -15.25 -4.84 0.14
N ASN A 432 -14.11 -5.38 -0.29
CA ASN A 432 -13.58 -5.14 -1.63
C ASN A 432 -14.52 -5.71 -2.69
N LYS A 433 -14.40 -5.19 -3.92
CA LYS A 433 -15.28 -5.57 -5.03
C LYS A 433 -14.50 -6.29 -6.11
N LEU A 434 -15.12 -7.32 -6.69
CA LEU A 434 -14.68 -7.95 -7.92
C LEU A 434 -15.35 -7.23 -9.10
N ILE A 435 -14.54 -6.75 -10.04
CA ILE A 435 -15.02 -6.00 -11.22
C ILE A 435 -15.13 -6.93 -12.42
N THR A 436 -16.35 -7.17 -12.87
CA THR A 436 -16.69 -8.03 -14.01
C THR A 436 -17.75 -7.37 -14.88
N VAL A 437 -17.34 -6.77 -16.01
CA VAL A 437 -18.27 -6.18 -16.99
C VAL A 437 -19.10 -7.25 -17.70
N GLU A 438 -18.48 -8.39 -17.96
CA GLU A 438 -19.13 -9.57 -18.51
C GLU A 438 -19.09 -10.72 -17.50
N ALA A 439 -20.09 -11.61 -17.58
CA ALA A 439 -20.13 -12.82 -16.75
C ALA A 439 -18.90 -13.69 -17.04
N ILE A 440 -18.10 -13.95 -16.02
CA ILE A 440 -16.89 -14.76 -16.16
C ILE A 440 -17.20 -16.25 -16.00
N SER A 441 -16.38 -17.09 -16.63
CA SER A 441 -16.47 -18.54 -16.52
C SER A 441 -16.13 -19.02 -15.11
N PHE A 442 -16.57 -20.24 -14.75
CA PHE A 442 -16.21 -20.85 -13.47
C PHE A 442 -14.68 -20.98 -13.29
N SER A 443 -13.94 -21.38 -14.33
CA SER A 443 -12.48 -21.53 -14.25
C SER A 443 -11.78 -20.19 -14.10
N SER A 444 -12.25 -19.14 -14.78
CA SER A 444 -11.74 -17.77 -14.63
C SER A 444 -12.06 -17.20 -13.24
N PHE A 445 -13.27 -17.44 -12.73
CA PHE A 445 -13.65 -17.09 -11.37
C PHE A 445 -12.72 -17.76 -10.36
N GLN A 446 -12.54 -19.08 -10.46
CA GLN A 446 -11.68 -19.83 -9.53
C GLN A 446 -10.24 -19.29 -9.56
N ALA A 447 -9.66 -19.08 -10.75
CA ALA A 447 -8.30 -18.55 -10.87
C ALA A 447 -8.14 -17.14 -10.27
N GLN A 448 -9.13 -16.26 -10.46
CA GLN A 448 -9.10 -14.91 -9.88
C GLN A 448 -9.25 -14.96 -8.35
N ILE A 449 -10.20 -15.75 -7.86
CA ILE A 449 -10.45 -15.89 -6.42
C ILE A 449 -9.27 -16.54 -5.70
N ASP A 450 -8.66 -17.58 -6.27
CA ASP A 450 -7.47 -18.23 -5.70
C ASP A 450 -6.30 -17.25 -5.60
N SER A 451 -6.13 -16.39 -6.62
CA SER A 451 -5.12 -15.34 -6.59
C SER A 451 -5.37 -14.31 -5.48
N LEU A 452 -6.63 -13.89 -5.30
CA LEU A 452 -7.02 -12.94 -4.25
C LEU A 452 -6.86 -13.52 -2.85
N ILE A 453 -7.29 -14.78 -2.66
CA ILE A 453 -7.14 -15.52 -1.41
C ILE A 453 -5.66 -15.71 -1.06
N THR A 454 -4.84 -16.10 -2.03
CA THR A 454 -3.39 -16.29 -1.82
C THR A 454 -2.73 -14.98 -1.40
N ALA A 455 -3.10 -13.87 -2.02
CA ALA A 455 -2.61 -12.55 -1.64
C ALA A 455 -3.03 -12.17 -0.21
N PHE A 456 -4.30 -12.37 0.14
CA PHE A 456 -4.82 -12.11 1.49
C PHE A 456 -4.07 -12.92 2.56
N ILE A 457 -3.95 -14.24 2.38
CA ILE A 457 -3.24 -15.14 3.29
C ILE A 457 -1.77 -14.76 3.45
N ALA A 458 -1.11 -14.28 2.39
CA ALA A 458 0.29 -13.89 2.44
C ALA A 458 0.50 -12.50 3.09
N GLN A 459 -0.41 -11.55 2.86
CA GLN A 459 -0.22 -10.16 3.28
C GLN A 459 -0.63 -9.90 4.73
N THR A 460 -1.70 -10.55 5.21
CA THR A 460 -2.24 -10.31 6.56
C THR A 460 -1.25 -10.65 7.67
N PRO A 461 -0.57 -11.82 7.69
CA PRO A 461 0.48 -12.10 8.67
C PRO A 461 1.68 -11.16 8.56
N GLU A 462 2.08 -10.79 7.33
CA GLU A 462 3.22 -9.90 7.12
C GLU A 462 2.95 -8.47 7.63
N LYS A 463 1.72 -7.96 7.45
CA LYS A 463 1.29 -6.68 8.01
C LYS A 463 1.34 -6.71 9.54
N PHE A 464 0.81 -7.76 10.15
CA PHE A 464 0.86 -7.95 11.60
C PHE A 464 2.31 -8.01 12.13
N ARG A 465 3.16 -8.81 11.48
CA ARG A 465 4.58 -8.96 11.84
C ARG A 465 5.32 -7.62 11.80
N ARG A 466 5.07 -6.80 10.77
CA ARG A 466 5.65 -5.44 10.67
C ARG A 466 5.20 -4.55 11.81
N THR A 467 3.91 -4.57 12.17
CA THR A 467 3.40 -3.79 13.31
C THR A 467 4.04 -4.24 14.63
N GLN A 468 4.19 -5.55 14.86
CA GLN A 468 4.85 -6.05 16.06
C GLN A 468 6.34 -5.67 16.11
N LEU A 469 7.06 -5.83 15.01
CA LEU A 469 8.46 -5.40 14.91
C LEU A 469 8.62 -3.91 15.19
N PHE A 470 7.75 -3.07 14.64
CA PHE A 470 7.75 -1.64 14.92
C PHE A 470 7.62 -1.35 16.43
N ILE A 471 6.68 -2.02 17.12
CA ILE A 471 6.48 -1.86 18.55
C ILE A 471 7.76 -2.26 19.30
N TYR A 472 8.32 -3.45 19.04
CA TYR A 472 9.44 -3.95 19.84
C TYR A 472 10.72 -3.15 19.61
N GLU A 473 11.02 -2.78 18.36
CA GLU A 473 12.17 -1.94 18.05
C GLU A 473 11.99 -0.52 18.64
N THR A 474 10.75 -0.02 18.70
CA THR A 474 10.46 1.24 19.41
C THR A 474 10.76 1.12 20.90
N PHE A 475 10.38 0.02 21.58
CA PHE A 475 10.68 -0.16 23.00
C PHE A 475 12.20 -0.19 23.25
N ARG A 476 12.95 -0.87 22.38
CA ARG A 476 14.42 -0.98 22.48
C ARG A 476 15.15 0.32 22.24
N ALA A 477 14.86 0.97 21.11
CA ALA A 477 15.54 2.21 20.71
C ALA A 477 15.33 3.33 21.73
N ASN A 478 14.16 3.33 22.39
CA ASN A 478 13.78 4.39 23.34
C ASN A 478 14.11 4.05 24.80
N GLN A 479 14.81 2.95 25.06
CA GLN A 479 15.29 2.61 26.40
C GLN A 479 14.16 2.51 27.44
N LEU A 480 12.98 2.08 27.01
CA LEU A 480 11.79 2.00 27.87
C LEU A 480 11.97 0.87 28.88
N LEU A 481 12.13 1.22 30.15
CA LEU A 481 12.36 0.26 31.23
C LEU A 481 11.16 -0.69 31.39
N VAL A 482 11.37 -2.00 31.23
CA VAL A 482 10.35 -2.97 31.64
C VAL A 482 10.38 -3.20 33.15
N VAL A 483 9.24 -3.55 33.75
CA VAL A 483 9.10 -3.74 35.20
C VAL A 483 10.16 -4.65 35.85
N PRO A 484 10.54 -5.81 35.27
CA PRO A 484 11.60 -6.64 35.85
C PRO A 484 13.02 -6.09 35.65
N ALA A 485 13.17 -4.98 34.91
CA ALA A 485 14.43 -4.33 34.53
C ALA A 485 15.42 -5.31 33.88
N THR A 486 14.91 -6.14 32.96
CA THR A 486 15.69 -7.15 32.22
C THR A 486 16.47 -6.56 31.06
N ASP A 487 16.04 -5.40 30.55
CA ASP A 487 16.60 -4.69 29.40
C ASP A 487 17.53 -3.53 29.82
N TRP A 488 17.00 -2.60 30.61
CA TRP A 488 17.65 -1.38 31.06
C TRP A 488 17.65 -1.33 32.58
N GLN A 489 18.68 -0.72 33.14
CA GLN A 489 18.72 -0.38 34.56
C GLN A 489 19.10 1.08 34.72
N LEU A 490 18.58 1.71 35.78
CA LEU A 490 18.95 3.06 36.15
C LEU A 490 20.27 3.01 36.91
N ALA A 491 21.32 3.57 36.32
CA ALA A 491 22.60 3.81 36.98
C ALA A 491 22.64 5.24 37.53
N PHE A 492 23.07 5.36 38.78
CA PHE A 492 23.32 6.63 39.45
C PHE A 492 24.83 6.79 39.61
N THR A 493 25.45 7.77 38.94
CA THR A 493 26.87 8.06 39.13
C THR A 493 27.07 9.42 39.79
N THR A 494 28.03 9.48 40.71
CA THR A 494 28.43 10.69 41.43
C THR A 494 29.61 11.34 40.72
N ALA A 495 29.43 12.52 40.14
CA ALA A 495 30.53 13.35 39.67
C ALA A 495 30.56 14.63 40.50
N ALA A 496 31.41 14.68 41.54
CA ALA A 496 31.78 15.78 42.46
C ALA A 496 30.70 16.77 42.97
N TYR A 497 29.77 17.25 42.14
CA TYR A 497 28.63 18.11 42.49
C TYR A 497 27.37 17.88 41.64
N ASN A 498 27.33 16.86 40.76
CA ASN A 498 26.17 16.51 39.92
C ASN A 498 25.96 14.98 39.91
N TYR A 499 24.69 14.55 40.05
CA TYR A 499 24.29 13.17 39.82
C TYR A 499 23.95 12.99 38.34
N VAL A 500 24.58 12.05 37.66
CA VAL A 500 24.15 11.63 36.32
C VAL A 500 23.30 10.37 36.50
N ILE A 501 22.03 10.46 36.13
CA ILE A 501 21.21 9.26 35.92
C ILE A 501 21.34 8.87 34.46
N ALA A 502 21.88 7.68 34.25
CA ALA A 502 21.92 7.06 32.95
C ALA A 502 21.09 5.78 32.98
N THR A 503 20.26 5.59 31.97
CA THR A 503 19.83 4.25 31.56
C THR A 503 21.06 3.55 31.01
N VAL A 504 21.53 2.53 31.73
CA VAL A 504 22.59 1.66 31.24
C VAL A 504 21.94 0.34 30.85
N PRO A 505 22.34 -0.26 29.72
CA PRO A 505 21.82 -1.56 29.37
C PRO A 505 22.24 -2.57 30.42
N ARG A 506 21.37 -3.53 30.70
CA ARG A 506 21.71 -4.62 31.58
C ARG A 506 22.65 -5.57 30.83
N ASN A 507 23.83 -5.81 31.41
CA ASN A 507 24.77 -6.80 30.88
C ASN A 507 24.38 -8.20 31.37
N SER A 508 24.64 -9.21 30.53
CA SER A 508 24.50 -10.60 30.93
C SER A 508 25.47 -10.96 32.08
N PHE A 509 25.06 -11.88 32.96
CA PHE A 509 25.89 -12.36 34.08
C PHE A 509 27.11 -13.14 33.55
N GLY A 510 28.22 -12.45 33.28
CA GLY A 510 29.52 -13.06 32.97
C GLY A 510 30.13 -12.73 31.59
N ASN A 511 29.39 -12.12 30.66
CA ASN A 511 29.89 -11.72 29.34
C ASN A 511 29.66 -10.22 29.04
N ASN A 512 30.48 -9.62 28.17
CA ASN A 512 30.38 -8.23 27.68
C ASN A 512 29.16 -7.95 26.76
N TYR A 513 28.17 -8.83 26.72
CA TYR A 513 26.97 -8.66 25.91
C TYR A 513 25.86 -7.97 26.70
N SER A 514 25.24 -6.99 26.06
CA SER A 514 24.14 -6.20 26.59
C SER A 514 22.90 -6.36 25.71
N CYS A 515 21.72 -6.05 26.27
CA CYS A 515 20.46 -6.07 25.52
C CYS A 515 20.42 -5.15 24.29
N ILE A 516 21.38 -4.23 24.14
CA ILE A 516 21.54 -3.38 22.96
C ILE A 516 22.40 -4.05 21.88
N THR A 517 23.44 -4.77 22.30
CA THR A 517 24.55 -5.14 21.40
C THR A 517 24.42 -6.55 20.82
N SER A 518 23.68 -7.46 21.47
CA SER A 518 23.42 -8.80 20.92
C SER A 518 22.23 -9.47 21.59
N LEU A 519 21.15 -9.66 20.85
CA LEU A 519 19.89 -10.21 21.35
C LEU A 519 19.98 -11.72 21.65
N ASP A 520 20.52 -12.47 20.69
CA ASP A 520 20.60 -13.93 20.77
C ASP A 520 21.47 -14.39 21.94
N SER A 521 22.55 -13.65 22.20
CA SER A 521 23.51 -13.93 23.26
C SER A 521 23.01 -13.59 24.67
N PHE A 522 21.88 -12.88 24.82
CA PHE A 522 21.28 -12.58 26.13
C PHE A 522 20.18 -13.57 26.52
N SER A 523 19.62 -14.29 25.54
CA SER A 523 18.57 -15.27 25.80
C SER A 523 19.08 -16.45 26.65
N ARG A 524 18.30 -16.88 27.63
CA ARG A 524 18.61 -18.02 28.49
C ARG A 524 17.36 -18.83 28.81
N PRO A 525 17.47 -20.13 29.12
CA PRO A 525 16.35 -20.86 29.72
C PRO A 525 15.89 -20.15 31.01
N LEU A 526 14.58 -20.10 31.21
CA LEU A 526 14.01 -19.52 32.42
C LEU A 526 14.16 -20.53 33.57
N TYR A 527 14.90 -20.12 34.60
CA TYR A 527 15.06 -20.87 35.84
C TYR A 527 14.32 -20.12 36.93
N ILE A 528 13.48 -20.81 37.68
CA ILE A 528 12.83 -20.24 38.87
C ILE A 528 13.53 -20.80 40.10
N ASP A 529 14.13 -19.92 40.90
CA ASP A 529 14.66 -20.28 42.21
C ASP A 529 13.57 -20.11 43.26
N ALA A 530 13.16 -21.21 43.89
CA ALA A 530 12.22 -21.21 44.99
C ALA A 530 12.71 -22.16 46.09
N ASN A 531 12.83 -21.66 47.31
CA ASN A 531 13.23 -22.45 48.48
C ASN A 531 14.54 -23.24 48.27
N TYR A 532 15.56 -22.60 47.67
CA TYR A 532 16.87 -23.20 47.37
C TYR A 532 16.84 -24.34 46.33
N LYS A 533 15.73 -24.47 45.58
CA LYS A 533 15.58 -25.42 44.48
C LYS A 533 15.36 -24.65 43.18
N THR A 534 16.32 -24.74 42.28
CA THR A 534 16.22 -24.18 40.93
C THR A 534 15.44 -25.14 40.04
N THR A 535 14.33 -24.66 39.46
CA THR A 535 13.53 -25.42 38.49
C THR A 535 13.65 -24.76 37.12
N THR A 536 14.14 -25.51 36.13
CA THR A 536 14.17 -25.10 34.73
C THR A 536 12.84 -25.44 34.07
N LEU A 537 12.27 -24.49 33.34
CA LEU A 537 11.06 -24.75 32.55
C LEU A 537 11.44 -25.20 31.13
N PRO A 538 11.03 -26.41 30.70
CA PRO A 538 11.26 -26.86 29.34
C PRO A 538 10.66 -25.88 28.33
N GLY A 539 11.47 -25.45 27.37
CA GLY A 539 11.00 -24.60 26.28
C GLY A 539 10.75 -23.14 26.63
N VAL A 540 10.86 -22.70 27.89
CA VAL A 540 10.59 -21.31 28.27
C VAL A 540 11.89 -20.52 28.39
N VAL A 541 11.94 -19.36 27.73
CA VAL A 541 13.13 -18.53 27.58
C VAL A 541 12.94 -17.17 28.24
N ALA A 542 13.93 -16.73 29.01
CA ALA A 542 14.09 -15.35 29.45
C ALA A 542 14.94 -14.57 28.45
N SER A 543 14.53 -13.35 28.13
CA SER A 543 15.27 -12.46 27.23
C SER A 543 15.16 -11.00 27.71
N CYS A 544 15.71 -10.07 26.94
CA CYS A 544 15.74 -8.64 27.24
C CYS A 544 14.35 -8.06 27.46
N LEU A 545 13.46 -8.26 26.50
CA LEU A 545 12.04 -7.95 26.64
C LEU A 545 11.24 -9.22 26.92
N PRO A 546 10.15 -9.14 27.72
CA PRO A 546 9.23 -10.25 27.90
C PRO A 546 8.69 -10.80 26.58
N VAL A 547 8.49 -9.92 25.59
CA VAL A 547 8.04 -10.33 24.25
C VAL A 547 9.09 -11.14 23.48
N ASP A 548 10.37 -10.85 23.64
CA ASP A 548 11.43 -11.64 23.04
C ASP A 548 11.52 -13.01 23.73
N GLY A 549 11.37 -13.02 25.06
CA GLY A 549 11.38 -14.26 25.83
C GLY A 549 10.26 -15.21 25.42
N ILE A 550 9.01 -14.71 25.31
CA ILE A 550 7.90 -15.56 24.88
C ILE A 550 8.05 -15.99 23.41
N ARG A 551 8.53 -15.12 22.51
CA ARG A 551 8.73 -15.48 21.10
C ARG A 551 9.82 -16.55 20.89
N LEU A 552 10.88 -16.51 21.70
CA LEU A 552 11.95 -17.51 21.71
C LEU A 552 11.57 -18.78 22.48
N SER A 553 10.43 -18.78 23.19
CA SER A 553 9.93 -19.94 23.89
C SER A 553 9.18 -20.90 22.95
N THR A 554 9.06 -22.16 23.34
CA THR A 554 8.27 -23.21 22.68
C THR A 554 7.03 -23.54 23.53
N LEU A 555 6.16 -24.41 23.00
CA LEU A 555 4.96 -24.87 23.69
C LEU A 555 5.20 -26.14 24.54
N GLU A 556 6.44 -26.60 24.73
CA GLU A 556 6.74 -27.87 25.40
C GLU A 556 6.13 -27.97 26.80
N CYS A 557 6.34 -26.95 27.66
CA CYS A 557 5.74 -26.90 28.99
C CYS A 557 4.20 -26.79 28.96
N PHE A 558 3.61 -26.25 27.88
CA PHE A 558 2.16 -26.02 27.77
C PHE A 558 1.38 -27.33 27.59
N PHE A 559 2.03 -28.35 27.01
CA PHE A 559 1.47 -29.70 26.87
C PHE A 559 1.85 -30.63 28.04
N ASP A 560 2.84 -30.27 28.86
CA ASP A 560 3.33 -31.10 29.96
C ASP A 560 2.64 -30.78 31.30
N SER A 561 1.77 -31.70 31.73
CA SER A 561 1.09 -31.62 33.03
C SER A 561 2.05 -31.52 34.23
N ASN A 562 3.22 -32.16 34.20
CA ASN A 562 4.18 -32.09 35.29
C ASN A 562 4.85 -30.71 35.35
N CYS A 563 5.13 -30.10 34.20
CA CYS A 563 5.67 -28.74 34.13
C CYS A 563 4.71 -27.73 34.78
N ILE A 564 3.42 -27.82 34.42
CA ILE A 564 2.38 -26.93 34.94
C ILE A 564 2.16 -27.14 36.45
N LEU A 565 2.12 -28.39 36.91
CA LEU A 565 1.97 -28.70 38.34
C LEU A 565 3.15 -28.17 39.17
N ASN A 566 4.38 -28.30 38.67
CA ASN A 566 5.56 -27.74 39.31
C ASN A 566 5.46 -26.22 39.41
N LEU A 567 5.06 -25.54 38.33
CA LEU A 567 4.82 -24.09 38.32
C LEU A 567 3.76 -23.66 39.35
N THR A 568 2.62 -24.36 39.40
CA THR A 568 1.59 -24.06 40.40
C THR A 568 2.11 -24.26 41.82
N SER A 569 2.89 -25.30 42.08
CA SER A 569 3.45 -25.54 43.42
C SER A 569 4.34 -24.37 43.87
N ILE A 570 5.16 -23.84 42.97
CA ILE A 570 6.07 -22.71 43.25
C ILE A 570 5.28 -21.42 43.45
N ALA A 571 4.28 -21.14 42.61
CA ALA A 571 3.47 -19.93 42.72
C ALA A 571 2.56 -19.93 43.97
N SER A 572 2.06 -21.10 44.37
CA SER A 572 1.16 -21.26 45.53
C SER A 572 1.78 -20.84 46.86
N THR A 573 3.10 -20.71 46.96
CA THR A 573 3.75 -20.19 48.18
C THR A 573 3.51 -18.69 48.39
N ARG A 574 2.85 -17.98 47.45
CA ARG A 574 2.62 -16.52 47.49
C ARG A 574 1.17 -16.09 47.49
N THR A 575 0.24 -17.00 47.27
CA THR A 575 -1.19 -16.69 47.18
C THR A 575 -2.01 -17.71 47.94
N THR A 576 -3.10 -17.25 48.55
CA THR A 576 -4.08 -18.14 49.18
C THR A 576 -5.04 -18.75 48.16
N THR A 577 -5.16 -18.14 46.99
CA THR A 577 -5.92 -18.64 45.83
C THR A 577 -4.98 -19.42 44.90
N ILE A 578 -5.31 -20.70 44.67
CA ILE A 578 -4.56 -21.60 43.79
C ILE A 578 -5.27 -21.68 42.45
N TRP A 579 -4.51 -21.52 41.36
CA TRP A 579 -5.01 -21.72 40.00
C TRP A 579 -4.11 -22.69 39.24
N ILE A 580 -4.71 -23.69 38.61
CA ILE A 580 -4.01 -24.71 37.82
C ILE A 580 -4.49 -24.56 36.39
N ALA A 581 -3.58 -24.13 35.50
CA ALA A 581 -3.85 -24.10 34.08
C ALA A 581 -4.06 -25.52 33.54
N LYS A 582 -5.05 -25.74 32.68
CA LYS A 582 -5.19 -27.00 31.98
C LYS A 582 -4.11 -27.12 30.90
N PRO A 583 -3.40 -28.26 30.81
CA PRO A 583 -2.48 -28.51 29.70
C PRO A 583 -3.22 -28.46 28.36
N LEU A 584 -2.51 -28.03 27.32
CA LEU A 584 -3.01 -28.08 25.95
C LEU A 584 -3.27 -29.52 25.51
N ASN A 585 -4.25 -29.73 24.63
CA ASN A 585 -4.63 -31.06 24.18
C ASN A 585 -3.77 -31.50 23.00
N ALA A 586 -2.94 -32.53 23.19
CA ALA A 586 -2.11 -33.09 22.12
C ALA A 586 -2.92 -33.80 21.01
N SER A 587 -4.20 -34.11 21.27
CA SER A 587 -5.08 -34.80 20.29
C SER A 587 -5.77 -33.85 19.31
N THR A 588 -5.75 -32.53 19.55
CA THR A 588 -6.35 -31.57 18.61
C THR A 588 -5.43 -31.38 17.40
N PRO A 589 -5.94 -31.47 16.16
CA PRO A 589 -5.12 -31.27 14.96
C PRO A 589 -4.50 -29.86 14.94
N SER A 590 -3.16 -29.82 14.85
CA SER A 590 -2.37 -28.61 14.73
C SER A 590 -1.32 -28.80 13.64
N ASN A 591 -1.04 -27.72 12.90
CA ASN A 591 0.05 -27.66 11.93
C ASN A 591 1.41 -27.46 12.61
N TYR A 592 1.42 -27.17 13.91
CA TYR A 592 2.62 -26.83 14.68
C TYR A 592 2.92 -27.92 15.71
N SER A 593 4.18 -28.31 15.80
CA SER A 593 4.68 -29.21 16.84
C SER A 593 4.91 -28.46 18.16
N SER A 594 4.94 -29.18 19.28
CA SER A 594 5.18 -28.60 20.61
C SER A 594 6.52 -27.87 20.75
N ASN A 595 7.53 -28.26 19.97
CA ASN A 595 8.84 -27.62 19.93
C ASN A 595 8.92 -26.41 18.97
N THR A 596 7.81 -26.04 18.31
CA THR A 596 7.77 -24.84 17.47
C THR A 596 7.89 -23.60 18.37
N LEU A 597 8.68 -22.62 17.92
CA LEU A 597 8.79 -21.33 18.58
C LEU A 597 7.45 -20.60 18.53
N ILE A 598 7.01 -20.07 19.67
CA ILE A 598 5.79 -19.25 19.77
C ILE A 598 5.91 -18.02 18.86
N GLY A 599 7.12 -17.51 18.63
CA GLY A 599 7.39 -16.46 17.66
C GLY A 599 6.95 -16.82 16.24
N SER A 600 7.17 -18.06 15.79
CA SER A 600 6.74 -18.54 14.48
C SER A 600 5.22 -18.69 14.38
N LEU A 601 4.57 -19.10 15.48
CA LEU A 601 3.11 -19.09 15.57
C LEU A 601 2.58 -17.65 15.47
N ALA A 602 3.16 -16.72 16.22
CA ALA A 602 2.76 -15.31 16.21
C ALA A 602 2.97 -14.65 14.84
N ASP A 603 4.08 -14.96 14.16
CA ASP A 603 4.37 -14.48 12.80
C ASP A 603 3.35 -15.01 11.78
N SER A 604 2.67 -16.12 12.09
CA SER A 604 1.56 -16.70 11.32
C SER A 604 0.18 -16.38 11.92
N LEU A 605 0.08 -15.35 12.76
CA LEU A 605 -1.15 -14.92 13.46
C LEU A 605 -1.81 -15.99 14.34
N PHE A 606 -1.07 -17.02 14.74
CA PHE A 606 -1.58 -18.22 15.38
C PHE A 606 -2.63 -18.96 14.56
N VAL A 607 -2.69 -18.75 13.24
CA VAL A 607 -3.69 -19.39 12.37
C VAL A 607 -3.28 -20.83 12.09
N GLU A 608 -4.22 -21.74 12.29
CA GLU A 608 -4.13 -23.15 11.91
C GLU A 608 -4.76 -23.40 10.53
N ASP A 609 -5.89 -22.74 10.27
CA ASP A 609 -6.60 -22.80 8.99
C ASP A 609 -7.37 -21.50 8.80
N TRP A 610 -7.41 -20.97 7.57
CA TRP A 610 -8.15 -19.77 7.23
C TRP A 610 -9.64 -20.05 6.94
N GLY A 611 -9.99 -21.29 6.62
CA GLY A 611 -11.39 -21.71 6.42
C GLY A 611 -12.13 -20.88 5.37
N ILE A 612 -11.45 -20.49 4.28
CA ILE A 612 -12.01 -19.64 3.22
C ILE A 612 -12.80 -20.48 2.23
N LYS A 613 -14.04 -20.08 1.96
CA LYS A 613 -14.93 -20.75 0.99
C LYS A 613 -15.43 -19.75 -0.04
N SER A 614 -15.53 -20.19 -1.29
CA SER A 614 -16.08 -19.42 -2.40
C SER A 614 -17.34 -20.08 -2.97
N ASN A 615 -18.28 -19.26 -3.48
CA ASN A 615 -19.50 -19.72 -4.12
C ASN A 615 -19.71 -19.01 -5.47
N TYR A 616 -19.48 -19.74 -6.57
CA TYR A 616 -19.66 -19.20 -7.91
C TYR A 616 -21.13 -18.87 -8.24
N SER A 617 -22.09 -19.65 -7.74
CA SER A 617 -23.51 -19.37 -7.98
C SER A 617 -23.94 -18.05 -7.37
N SER A 618 -23.50 -17.74 -6.14
CA SER A 618 -23.76 -16.44 -5.50
C SER A 618 -23.15 -15.27 -6.27
N TYR A 619 -21.96 -15.47 -6.85
CA TYR A 619 -21.36 -14.49 -7.76
C TYR A 619 -22.20 -14.30 -9.03
N PHE A 620 -22.57 -15.41 -9.69
CA PHE A 620 -23.31 -15.39 -10.96
C PHE A 620 -24.67 -14.71 -10.80
N ASP A 621 -25.39 -15.03 -9.73
CA ASP A 621 -26.67 -14.42 -9.38
C ASP A 621 -26.55 -12.91 -9.13
N SER A 622 -25.41 -12.46 -8.58
CA SER A 622 -25.13 -11.03 -8.33
C SER A 622 -24.72 -10.28 -9.60
N CYS A 623 -23.92 -10.89 -10.48
CA CYS A 623 -23.63 -10.32 -11.80
C CYS A 623 -24.93 -10.18 -12.63
N ALA A 624 -25.87 -11.13 -12.48
CA ALA A 624 -27.18 -11.15 -13.13
C ALA A 624 -27.11 -10.76 -14.62
N PRO A 625 -26.58 -11.63 -15.51
CA PRO A 625 -26.36 -11.27 -16.90
C PRO A 625 -27.66 -10.80 -17.58
N HIS A 626 -27.65 -9.59 -18.13
CA HIS A 626 -28.82 -8.97 -18.75
C HIS A 626 -29.14 -9.61 -20.11
N SER A 627 -28.10 -9.72 -20.94
CA SER A 627 -28.18 -10.33 -22.27
C SER A 627 -26.87 -11.04 -22.60
N CYS A 628 -26.99 -12.24 -23.14
CA CYS A 628 -25.89 -12.95 -23.79
C CYS A 628 -26.10 -12.91 -25.30
N SER A 629 -25.07 -12.53 -26.04
CA SER A 629 -25.06 -12.59 -27.50
C SER A 629 -24.01 -13.57 -27.97
N TYR A 630 -24.35 -14.41 -28.94
CA TYR A 630 -23.38 -15.28 -29.61
C TYR A 630 -23.74 -15.43 -31.08
N LYS A 631 -22.75 -15.74 -31.93
CA LYS A 631 -22.96 -15.90 -33.36
C LYS A 631 -23.18 -17.36 -33.72
N TYR A 632 -24.15 -17.62 -34.58
CA TYR A 632 -24.46 -18.93 -35.14
C TYR A 632 -24.41 -18.86 -36.66
N ILE A 633 -23.72 -19.82 -37.29
CA ILE A 633 -23.61 -19.93 -38.74
C ILE A 633 -24.79 -20.78 -39.21
N ASP A 634 -25.73 -20.15 -39.92
CA ASP A 634 -26.89 -20.82 -40.49
C ASP A 634 -26.80 -20.87 -42.03
N HIS A 635 -27.42 -21.90 -42.61
CA HIS A 635 -27.54 -22.03 -44.05
C HIS A 635 -28.81 -21.32 -44.52
N ASN A 636 -28.79 -20.78 -45.74
CA ASN A 636 -29.97 -20.13 -46.30
C ASN A 636 -31.15 -21.11 -46.36
N THR A 637 -32.21 -20.82 -45.59
CA THR A 637 -33.45 -21.62 -45.61
C THR A 637 -34.05 -21.70 -47.01
N ILE A 638 -34.63 -22.85 -47.35
CA ILE A 638 -35.30 -23.11 -48.65
C ILE A 638 -36.29 -21.98 -49.02
N PHE A 639 -36.98 -21.41 -48.05
CA PHE A 639 -37.91 -20.31 -48.27
C PHE A 639 -37.23 -19.04 -48.81
N TYR A 640 -36.06 -18.68 -48.28
CA TYR A 640 -35.26 -17.56 -48.79
C TYR A 640 -34.79 -17.80 -50.23
N ILE A 641 -34.43 -19.04 -50.56
CA ILE A 641 -34.06 -19.44 -51.92
C ILE A 641 -35.27 -19.28 -52.86
N ILE A 642 -36.46 -19.74 -52.45
CA ILE A 642 -37.69 -19.64 -53.25
C ILE A 642 -38.14 -18.19 -53.44
N THR A 643 -38.12 -17.35 -52.40
CA THR A 643 -38.53 -15.94 -52.51
C THR A 643 -37.55 -15.14 -53.38
N THR A 644 -36.26 -15.46 -53.31
CA THR A 644 -35.25 -14.86 -54.21
C THR A 644 -35.46 -15.29 -55.66
N MET A 645 -35.79 -16.57 -55.91
CA MET A 645 -36.15 -17.09 -57.24
C MET A 645 -37.38 -16.40 -57.82
N LEU A 646 -38.43 -16.23 -57.02
CA LEU A 646 -39.66 -15.55 -57.44
C LEU A 646 -39.43 -14.06 -57.71
N GLY A 647 -38.60 -13.40 -56.89
CA GLY A 647 -38.21 -11.99 -57.10
C GLY A 647 -37.42 -11.79 -58.40
N LEU A 648 -36.48 -12.69 -58.69
CA LEU A 648 -35.69 -12.68 -59.92
C LEU A 648 -36.54 -12.98 -61.17
N TYR A 649 -37.46 -13.95 -61.09
CA TYR A 649 -38.41 -14.23 -62.17
C TYR A 649 -39.30 -13.02 -62.46
N GLY A 650 -39.80 -12.36 -61.41
CA GLY A 650 -40.59 -11.13 -61.54
C GLY A 650 -39.82 -10.01 -62.26
N GLY A 651 -38.56 -9.77 -61.87
CA GLY A 651 -37.71 -8.77 -62.51
C GLY A 651 -37.42 -9.09 -63.99
N LEU A 652 -37.14 -10.35 -64.31
CA LEU A 652 -36.87 -10.81 -65.67
C LEU A 652 -38.09 -10.61 -66.60
N VAL A 653 -39.29 -10.92 -66.11
CA VAL A 653 -40.54 -10.74 -66.87
C VAL A 653 -40.81 -9.27 -67.19
N VAL A 654 -40.55 -8.36 -66.25
CA VAL A 654 -40.71 -6.92 -66.46
C VAL A 654 -39.73 -6.42 -67.52
N ILE A 655 -38.47 -6.85 -67.47
CA ILE A 655 -37.44 -6.47 -68.45
C ILE A 655 -37.81 -7.02 -69.84
N PHE A 656 -38.24 -8.28 -69.96
CA PHE A 656 -38.67 -8.84 -71.24
C PHE A 656 -39.85 -8.09 -71.85
N ARG A 657 -40.83 -7.68 -71.03
CA ARG A 657 -41.95 -6.85 -71.51
C ARG A 657 -41.46 -5.50 -72.03
N PHE A 658 -40.50 -4.88 -71.36
CA PHE A 658 -39.89 -3.63 -71.82
C PHE A 658 -39.12 -3.80 -73.14
N ILE A 659 -38.33 -4.87 -73.29
CA ILE A 659 -37.56 -5.16 -74.50
C ILE A 659 -38.48 -5.48 -75.68
N VAL A 660 -39.53 -6.28 -75.47
CA VAL A 660 -40.51 -6.60 -76.53
C VAL A 660 -41.23 -5.34 -76.99
N TRP A 661 -41.65 -4.48 -76.06
CA TRP A 661 -42.30 -3.21 -76.37
C TRP A 661 -41.37 -2.26 -77.15
N TYR A 662 -40.12 -2.11 -76.70
CA TYR A 662 -39.14 -1.23 -77.34
C TYR A 662 -38.65 -1.77 -78.69
N GLY A 663 -38.40 -3.08 -78.76
CA GLY A 663 -38.03 -3.79 -79.98
C GLY A 663 -39.11 -3.73 -81.05
N TRP A 664 -40.38 -3.86 -80.67
CA TRP A 664 -41.52 -3.69 -81.59
C TRP A 664 -41.64 -2.25 -82.10
N ARG A 665 -41.39 -1.26 -81.24
CA ARG A 665 -41.38 0.17 -81.61
C ARG A 665 -40.24 0.49 -82.59
N MET A 666 -39.05 -0.07 -82.37
CA MET A 666 -37.90 0.00 -83.28
C MET A 666 -38.17 -0.69 -84.62
N TYR A 667 -38.74 -1.89 -84.62
CA TYR A 667 -39.14 -2.61 -85.83
C TYR A 667 -40.12 -1.81 -86.69
N ARG A 668 -41.10 -1.13 -86.07
CA ARG A 668 -42.01 -0.21 -86.77
C ARG A 668 -41.29 1.00 -87.39
N LYS A 669 -40.32 1.59 -86.68
CA LYS A 669 -39.51 2.72 -87.22
C LYS A 669 -38.66 2.30 -88.41
N ILE A 670 -38.00 1.14 -88.35
CA ILE A 670 -37.14 0.60 -89.41
C ILE A 670 -37.97 0.22 -90.66
N LYS A 671 -39.15 -0.39 -90.46
CA LYS A 671 -40.08 -0.70 -91.57
C LYS A 671 -40.69 0.56 -92.20
N GLY A 672 -40.82 1.66 -91.46
CA GLY A 672 -41.25 2.96 -91.97
C GLY A 672 -40.18 3.66 -92.82
N TRP A 673 -38.90 3.57 -92.44
CA TRP A 673 -37.77 4.14 -93.17
C TRP A 673 -37.51 3.46 -94.52
N MET A 674 -37.79 2.16 -94.67
CA MET A 674 -37.60 1.44 -95.94
C MET A 674 -38.68 1.74 -97.02
N ARG A 675 -39.69 2.58 -96.75
CA ARG A 675 -40.76 2.89 -97.72
C ARG A 675 -40.67 4.25 -98.40
N ILE A 676 -39.66 5.07 -98.10
CA ILE A 676 -39.47 6.38 -98.73
C ILE A 676 -38.01 6.52 -99.19
N ALA A 677 -37.75 6.10 -100.41
CA ALA A 677 -36.62 6.55 -101.21
C ALA A 677 -37.11 6.72 -102.66
N PRO A 678 -36.94 7.93 -103.23
CA PRO A 678 -36.18 7.96 -104.48
C PRO A 678 -35.21 9.14 -104.60
N ARG A 679 -34.06 8.77 -105.18
CA ARG A 679 -33.22 9.43 -106.19
C ARG A 679 -32.79 10.91 -106.05
N SER A 680 -31.47 11.04 -105.96
CA SER A 680 -30.60 12.20 -106.25
C SER A 680 -30.80 12.83 -107.63
N THR A 681 -30.55 14.14 -107.75
CA THR A 681 -29.38 14.80 -108.42
C THR A 681 -29.66 16.30 -108.58
N SER A 682 -28.79 17.21 -108.13
CA SER A 682 -27.87 18.06 -108.94
C SER A 682 -27.87 19.47 -108.29
N ALA A 683 -26.85 20.31 -108.16
CA ALA A 683 -25.39 20.31 -108.36
C ALA A 683 -24.83 21.66 -107.80
N ARG A 684 -23.49 21.76 -107.69
CA ARG A 684 -22.61 22.97 -107.62
C ARG A 684 -22.47 23.84 -106.34
N VAL A 685 -21.38 23.58 -105.60
CA VAL A 685 -20.12 24.37 -105.42
C VAL A 685 -20.17 25.92 -105.25
N VAL A 686 -19.96 26.37 -103.97
CA VAL A 686 -19.00 27.40 -103.43
C VAL A 686 -19.33 28.92 -103.61
N PRO A 687 -18.91 29.88 -102.74
CA PRO A 687 -18.55 29.92 -101.29
C PRO A 687 -19.11 31.14 -100.47
N PHE A 688 -18.66 31.24 -99.20
CA PHE A 688 -18.28 32.46 -98.43
C PHE A 688 -19.24 32.99 -97.31
N GLN A 689 -18.85 32.67 -96.05
CA GLN A 689 -18.74 33.48 -94.78
C GLN A 689 -19.82 34.51 -94.33
N PRO A 690 -19.82 34.98 -93.06
CA PRO A 690 -19.66 34.35 -91.74
C PRO A 690 -20.71 34.90 -90.70
N THR A 691 -20.42 34.84 -89.39
CA THR A 691 -21.08 35.45 -88.19
C THR A 691 -22.19 34.63 -87.51
N ILE A 692 -21.98 34.05 -86.32
CA ILE A 692 -21.83 34.59 -84.93
C ILE A 692 -23.17 34.98 -84.29
N HIS A 693 -23.54 34.26 -83.21
CA HIS A 693 -24.20 34.69 -81.94
C HIS A 693 -24.45 33.40 -81.14
N ILE A 694 -23.68 33.06 -80.09
CA ILE A 694 -23.75 33.52 -78.68
C ILE A 694 -25.16 33.38 -78.10
N GLU A 695 -25.38 32.28 -77.38
CA GLU A 695 -25.49 32.27 -75.91
C GLU A 695 -24.71 31.08 -75.36
#